data_AF-A0A3B1KK87-F1
#
_entry.id   AF-A0A3B1KK87-F1
#
_cell.length_a   1.000
_cell.length_b   1.000
_cell.length_c   1.000
_cell.angle_alpha   90.00
_cell.angle_beta   90.00
_cell.angle_gamma   90.00
#
_symmetry.space_group_name_H-M   'P 1'
#
loop_
_entity.id
_entity.type
_entity.pdbx_description
1 polymer ?
#
loop_
_entity_poly.entity_id
_entity_poly.type
_entity_poly.pdbx_seq_one_letter_code
_entity_poly.pdbx_strand_id
1 'polypeptide(L)'
;MGFLVWSMLVLALVSQSHGYSVRSPLDRFKRFQDTAWSDPNDCSQARQSLVMSNPYNFSVDIRMPGVVPSASDSYYCVAVPVPTSWEAYIVDFVPHASMDTAHHMLLYGCRNPTSTKGYWDCGREQGTCEDEAKIMYAWARNAPPTKLPKDVGFKVGGDTRITYFVLQIHYGDIKNFRDHHKDCSGLTLRMTSKPQPFIAGMYLMMSVDTVIPPGKTVTNADIACTYLSYPMYPFAFRTHTHRLGKVVSGYRIRNGQWTLIGRQSPQLPQAFYPVSNDIEVKYGDTLAARCVFTGEGRSSKTRIGGTSNDEMCNFYMMYYMDNKHSIPYMDCMDHGSSSLFRSIPNEANVPIPVSPDHMMNMMHGSNQKDGEDGAALQQPKREQEEVLDQGTHLEELADWPEVELQLGQVSGLAVDSDDNLVIFHRGDHRWEMNSFDNKAVYQQRSLGPIQQSTILVVDPSKGNVLKASGKNMFYLPHGITTDKDNNYWVTDVALHQVFKLSKDGTEKPLLVLGEAFKPGSDKSHFCKPTDVAVDPETGNIFVSDGYCNTRILKFSPEGKYLSDWGAGSLDRRRRVPFQIPHSLAFVPDKRELLVADRENGRVQCFMADTGEFVKEIKRDEFGGEVYAVSYAPVQGGLIYVVNGESPYGQSAPLRGFVLNYSTKEILDTFAPDTQKFKMPHDIVVTKDGSVYVGDATSDSVIKFVPSEKAEHRSVKKGGIEVQEIEETETFVQANLKPIHKPLAQSPQATVPELPEVAEKQPNPAQQAKALEDKEKEKETIANKAKSQGLSPAVITTLLLLLPLVLVIAIGVFVRWKKSRMYGDHEVKLEPSGSSGGILGKLRGKAAGTLNLGNFFATHKGYTRQGFDRLSTEGSDLEKDDEDATDSENEEYSAPPPPVSSSQ
;
A
#
# COMPACT_ATOMS: atom_id res chain seq x y z
N MET A 1 64.42 -48.33 -33.27
CA MET A 1 63.11 -47.63 -33.10
C MET A 1 62.01 -48.57 -33.58
N GLY A 2 60.80 -48.51 -33.01
CA GLY A 2 59.68 -49.40 -33.39
C GLY A 2 58.67 -49.64 -32.24
N PHE A 3 59.17 -49.94 -31.04
CA PHE A 3 58.32 -50.19 -29.86
C PHE A 3 57.72 -48.94 -29.18
N LEU A 4 58.13 -47.73 -29.61
CA LEU A 4 57.70 -46.46 -29.00
C LEU A 4 56.43 -45.86 -29.62
N VAL A 5 55.94 -46.40 -30.75
CA VAL A 5 54.77 -45.87 -31.47
C VAL A 5 53.48 -46.60 -31.08
N TRP A 6 53.54 -47.90 -30.76
CA TRP A 6 52.33 -48.68 -30.47
C TRP A 6 51.80 -48.47 -29.04
N SER A 7 52.69 -48.27 -28.05
CA SER A 7 52.28 -47.97 -26.66
C SER A 7 51.57 -46.62 -26.50
N MET A 8 51.79 -45.66 -27.41
CA MET A 8 51.11 -44.36 -27.40
C MET A 8 49.64 -44.42 -27.87
N LEU A 9 49.27 -45.43 -28.67
CA LEU A 9 47.92 -45.53 -29.24
C LEU A 9 46.93 -46.34 -28.38
N VAL A 10 47.41 -47.23 -27.52
CA VAL A 10 46.55 -47.97 -26.58
C VAL A 10 46.24 -47.12 -25.33
N LEU A 11 47.21 -46.34 -24.85
CA LEU A 11 47.01 -45.42 -23.71
C LEU A 11 46.05 -44.26 -24.03
N ALA A 12 45.81 -43.94 -25.30
CA ALA A 12 44.85 -42.91 -25.72
C ALA A 12 43.37 -43.36 -25.66
N LEU A 13 43.10 -44.66 -25.56
CA LEU A 13 41.73 -45.23 -25.67
C LEU A 13 41.17 -45.85 -24.39
N VAL A 14 41.98 -45.97 -23.32
CA VAL A 14 41.53 -46.50 -22.01
C VAL A 14 41.22 -45.38 -20.99
N SER A 15 41.70 -44.16 -21.23
CA SER A 15 41.46 -43.01 -20.33
C SER A 15 40.03 -42.43 -20.34
N GLN A 16 39.11 -42.99 -21.14
CA GLN A 16 37.70 -42.57 -21.18
C GLN A 16 36.79 -43.38 -20.23
N SER A 17 37.26 -43.69 -19.01
CA SER A 17 36.36 -44.08 -17.91
C SER A 17 36.96 -43.80 -16.53
N HIS A 18 36.10 -43.34 -15.61
CA HIS A 18 36.34 -43.17 -14.16
C HIS A 18 37.57 -42.34 -13.73
N GLY A 19 37.39 -41.03 -13.65
CA GLY A 19 38.27 -40.10 -12.92
C GLY A 19 37.47 -38.96 -12.29
N TYR A 20 37.19 -39.03 -10.99
CA TYR A 20 36.45 -37.99 -10.26
C TYR A 20 37.26 -36.69 -10.15
N SER A 21 36.81 -35.61 -10.80
CA SER A 21 37.37 -34.27 -10.58
C SER A 21 36.52 -33.48 -9.58
N VAL A 22 36.99 -33.36 -8.33
CA VAL A 22 36.49 -32.32 -7.41
C VAL A 22 36.81 -30.96 -8.01
N ARG A 23 35.80 -30.10 -8.17
CA ARG A 23 35.97 -28.72 -8.65
C ARG A 23 34.96 -27.80 -7.96
N SER A 24 35.39 -26.60 -7.57
CA SER A 24 34.62 -25.67 -6.75
C SER A 24 33.37 -25.12 -7.48
N PRO A 25 32.25 -24.89 -6.78
CA PRO A 25 30.98 -24.46 -7.38
C PRO A 25 30.92 -22.96 -7.70
N LEU A 26 31.97 -22.42 -8.33
CA LEU A 26 32.09 -21.01 -8.74
C LEU A 26 32.79 -20.89 -10.11
N ASP A 27 32.16 -21.41 -11.18
CA ASP A 27 32.29 -20.89 -12.56
C ASP A 27 31.41 -21.66 -13.58
N ARG A 28 30.08 -21.60 -13.45
CA ARG A 28 29.15 -21.94 -14.56
C ARG A 28 27.74 -21.31 -14.47
N PHE A 29 27.65 -20.01 -14.17
CA PHE A 29 26.42 -19.26 -14.43
C PHE A 29 26.74 -17.87 -14.99
N LYS A 30 26.55 -17.72 -16.31
CA LYS A 30 26.55 -16.41 -16.99
C LYS A 30 25.78 -16.54 -18.30
N ARG A 31 24.82 -15.63 -18.53
CA ARG A 31 23.71 -15.72 -19.49
C ARG A 31 22.67 -16.79 -19.12
N PHE A 32 21.63 -16.35 -18.44
CA PHE A 32 20.34 -16.25 -19.12
C PHE A 32 19.95 -14.76 -19.17
N GLN A 33 18.95 -14.40 -19.97
CA GLN A 33 18.38 -13.05 -19.98
C GLN A 33 17.09 -13.07 -19.18
N ASP A 34 16.81 -11.99 -18.46
CA ASP A 34 15.55 -11.78 -17.79
C ASP A 34 14.45 -11.59 -18.85
N THR A 35 13.61 -12.61 -19.04
CA THR A 35 12.33 -12.48 -19.73
C THR A 35 11.31 -11.89 -18.76
N ALA A 36 10.51 -10.94 -19.24
CA ALA A 36 9.53 -10.22 -18.41
C ALA A 36 8.59 -11.17 -17.64
N TRP A 37 8.15 -10.72 -16.47
CA TRP A 37 7.00 -11.32 -15.80
C TRP A 37 5.74 -11.04 -16.60
N SER A 38 5.19 -12.10 -17.16
CA SER A 38 3.86 -12.15 -17.76
C SER A 38 2.76 -12.06 -16.70
N ASP A 39 1.58 -11.64 -17.17
CA ASP A 39 0.23 -11.80 -16.62
C ASP A 39 0.10 -12.72 -15.37
N PRO A 40 -0.55 -12.28 -14.26
CA PRO A 40 -0.86 -13.13 -13.11
C PRO A 40 -1.62 -14.43 -13.45
N ASN A 41 -2.33 -14.48 -14.58
CA ASN A 41 -3.03 -15.67 -15.08
C ASN A 41 -2.11 -16.66 -15.83
N ASP A 42 -0.81 -16.35 -16.00
CA ASP A 42 0.15 -17.20 -16.72
C ASP A 42 0.60 -18.40 -15.89
N CYS A 43 -0.27 -19.41 -15.81
CA CYS A 43 -0.01 -20.74 -15.27
C CYS A 43 1.14 -21.51 -15.96
N SER A 44 1.85 -20.95 -16.96
CA SER A 44 2.95 -21.66 -17.64
C SER A 44 4.27 -21.68 -16.85
N GLN A 45 4.46 -20.83 -15.83
CA GLN A 45 5.71 -20.72 -15.05
C GLN A 45 5.91 -21.85 -14.01
N ALA A 46 5.78 -23.11 -14.44
CA ALA A 46 6.07 -24.28 -13.61
C ALA A 46 7.59 -24.55 -13.45
N ARG A 47 8.33 -23.65 -12.78
CA ARG A 47 9.72 -23.89 -12.33
C ARG A 47 10.10 -23.15 -11.03
N GLN A 48 10.60 -23.93 -10.07
CA GLN A 48 11.23 -23.53 -8.79
C GLN A 48 10.33 -22.84 -7.76
N SER A 49 9.70 -23.64 -6.89
CA SER A 49 9.01 -23.22 -5.66
C SER A 49 9.94 -22.72 -4.53
N LEU A 50 11.22 -22.44 -4.83
CA LEU A 50 12.21 -21.97 -3.88
C LEU A 50 13.15 -20.97 -4.57
N VAL A 51 12.99 -19.69 -4.26
CA VAL A 51 13.82 -18.60 -4.81
C VAL A 51 14.78 -18.11 -3.74
N MET A 52 16.08 -18.42 -3.86
CA MET A 52 17.10 -17.94 -2.91
C MET A 52 17.50 -16.50 -3.23
N SER A 53 17.16 -15.57 -2.33
CA SER A 53 17.56 -14.16 -2.45
C SER A 53 19.00 -13.91 -1.94
N ASN A 54 19.42 -14.66 -0.91
CA ASN A 54 20.79 -14.68 -0.38
C ASN A 54 21.02 -15.99 0.42
N PRO A 55 22.21 -16.26 1.01
CA PRO A 55 22.47 -17.52 1.73
C PRO A 55 21.57 -17.80 2.94
N TYR A 56 20.83 -16.80 3.43
CA TYR A 56 19.95 -16.93 4.59
C TYR A 56 18.47 -16.68 4.28
N ASN A 57 18.15 -15.90 3.23
CA ASN A 57 16.77 -15.54 2.89
C ASN A 57 16.34 -16.17 1.57
N PHE A 58 15.13 -16.72 1.56
CA PHE A 58 14.53 -17.41 0.44
C PHE A 58 13.01 -17.22 0.43
N SER A 59 12.39 -17.28 -0.74
CA SER A 59 10.93 -17.27 -0.88
C SER A 59 10.40 -18.66 -1.26
N VAL A 60 9.20 -19.00 -0.80
CA VAL A 60 8.46 -20.22 -1.18
C VAL A 60 7.14 -19.83 -1.82
N ASP A 61 6.94 -20.24 -3.06
CA ASP A 61 5.73 -19.95 -3.82
C ASP A 61 4.76 -21.14 -3.76
N ILE A 62 3.57 -20.90 -3.22
CA ILE A 62 2.51 -21.90 -3.05
C ILE A 62 1.31 -21.43 -3.89
N ARG A 63 1.09 -22.04 -5.04
CA ARG A 63 0.03 -21.69 -6.00
C ARG A 63 -0.84 -22.90 -6.33
N MET A 64 -2.10 -22.63 -6.68
CA MET A 64 -2.97 -23.65 -7.26
C MET A 64 -2.44 -24.09 -8.63
N PRO A 65 -2.47 -25.40 -8.97
CA PRO A 65 -1.84 -25.94 -10.17
C PRO A 65 -2.69 -25.77 -11.45
N GLY A 66 -3.26 -24.59 -11.66
CA GLY A 66 -4.13 -24.30 -12.80
C GLY A 66 -5.48 -25.00 -12.68
N VAL A 67 -6.20 -24.69 -11.59
CA VAL A 67 -7.48 -25.33 -11.23
C VAL A 67 -8.66 -24.70 -11.95
N VAL A 68 -9.73 -25.48 -12.12
CA VAL A 68 -11.04 -25.00 -12.54
C VAL A 68 -12.04 -25.63 -11.57
N PRO A 69 -12.71 -24.86 -10.69
CA PRO A 69 -13.74 -25.38 -9.80
C PRO A 69 -14.86 -26.09 -10.56
N SER A 70 -15.50 -27.05 -9.91
CA SER A 70 -16.65 -27.81 -10.44
C SER A 70 -18.00 -27.25 -10.01
N ALA A 71 -18.03 -26.42 -8.96
CA ALA A 71 -19.23 -25.82 -8.38
C ALA A 71 -18.89 -24.46 -7.72
N SER A 72 -19.93 -23.73 -7.33
CA SER A 72 -19.79 -22.61 -6.38
C SER A 72 -19.56 -23.12 -4.96
N ASP A 73 -19.04 -22.26 -4.08
CA ASP A 73 -18.62 -22.60 -2.71
C ASP A 73 -17.61 -23.77 -2.64
N SER A 74 -16.72 -23.91 -3.62
CA SER A 74 -15.65 -24.93 -3.64
C SER A 74 -14.41 -24.46 -2.88
N TYR A 75 -13.82 -25.31 -2.04
CA TYR A 75 -12.59 -25.00 -1.29
C TYR A 75 -11.47 -25.94 -1.71
N TYR A 76 -10.54 -25.49 -2.55
CA TYR A 76 -9.44 -26.36 -2.99
C TYR A 76 -8.21 -26.17 -2.11
N CYS A 77 -7.49 -27.25 -1.86
CA CYS A 77 -6.25 -27.25 -1.09
C CYS A 77 -5.07 -27.76 -1.92
N VAL A 78 -3.90 -27.16 -1.69
CA VAL A 78 -2.60 -27.62 -2.20
C VAL A 78 -1.58 -27.68 -1.07
N ALA A 79 -0.77 -28.74 -1.04
CA ALA A 79 0.25 -28.96 -0.02
C ALA A 79 1.67 -28.81 -0.59
N VAL A 80 2.52 -28.07 0.12
CA VAL A 80 3.93 -27.87 -0.23
C VAL A 80 4.79 -28.18 1.01
N PRO A 81 5.81 -29.04 0.92
CA PRO A 81 6.71 -29.31 2.04
C PRO A 81 7.53 -28.07 2.39
N VAL A 82 7.83 -27.88 3.67
CA VAL A 82 8.80 -26.86 4.13
C VAL A 82 10.15 -27.18 3.47
N PRO A 83 10.80 -26.22 2.76
CA PRO A 83 11.96 -26.51 1.91
C PRO A 83 13.27 -26.77 2.68
N THR A 84 13.26 -26.59 4.01
CA THR A 84 14.43 -26.72 4.88
C THR A 84 14.23 -27.85 5.90
N SER A 85 15.24 -28.71 6.03
CA SER A 85 15.29 -29.71 7.11
C SER A 85 15.70 -29.10 8.46
N TRP A 86 16.20 -27.87 8.46
CA TRP A 86 16.51 -27.06 9.65
C TRP A 86 15.40 -26.02 9.91
N GLU A 87 15.45 -25.40 11.10
CA GLU A 87 14.50 -24.35 11.49
C GLU A 87 14.56 -23.14 10.55
N ALA A 88 13.39 -22.71 10.08
CA ALA A 88 13.21 -21.50 9.31
C ALA A 88 12.09 -20.63 9.89
N TYR A 89 12.06 -19.37 9.48
CA TYR A 89 11.18 -18.34 10.02
C TYR A 89 10.47 -17.66 8.85
N ILE A 90 9.14 -17.75 8.79
CA ILE A 90 8.34 -16.94 7.85
C ILE A 90 8.26 -15.53 8.41
N VAL A 91 8.68 -14.55 7.63
CA VAL A 91 8.78 -13.14 8.03
C VAL A 91 7.90 -12.21 7.18
N ASP A 92 7.25 -12.73 6.13
CA ASP A 92 6.27 -12.00 5.33
C ASP A 92 5.34 -12.95 4.56
N PHE A 93 4.15 -12.46 4.22
CA PHE A 93 3.11 -13.17 3.48
C PHE A 93 2.63 -12.31 2.31
N VAL A 94 2.92 -12.72 1.07
CA VAL A 94 2.57 -11.96 -0.14
C VAL A 94 1.45 -12.69 -0.89
N PRO A 95 0.18 -12.25 -0.77
CA PRO A 95 -0.94 -12.89 -1.46
C PRO A 95 -0.92 -12.60 -2.95
N HIS A 96 -1.37 -13.57 -3.74
CA HIS A 96 -1.48 -13.52 -5.19
C HIS A 96 -2.81 -14.15 -5.60
N ALA A 97 -3.91 -13.44 -5.36
CA ALA A 97 -5.26 -13.88 -5.69
C ALA A 97 -5.73 -13.31 -7.04
N SER A 98 -6.37 -14.14 -7.85
CA SER A 98 -7.19 -13.70 -8.98
C SER A 98 -8.47 -13.07 -8.42
N MET A 99 -8.59 -11.75 -8.52
CA MET A 99 -9.62 -10.96 -7.82
C MET A 99 -11.05 -11.28 -8.26
N ASP A 100 -11.25 -11.91 -9.42
CA ASP A 100 -12.58 -12.35 -9.88
C ASP A 100 -13.00 -13.68 -9.22
N THR A 101 -12.08 -14.63 -9.07
CA THR A 101 -12.40 -16.02 -8.72
C THR A 101 -12.16 -16.38 -7.26
N ALA A 102 -11.06 -15.93 -6.66
CA ALA A 102 -10.71 -16.29 -5.29
C ALA A 102 -11.44 -15.38 -4.28
N HIS A 103 -12.17 -15.97 -3.35
CA HIS A 103 -12.96 -15.24 -2.34
C HIS A 103 -12.16 -15.04 -1.04
N HIS A 104 -11.50 -16.09 -0.56
CA HIS A 104 -10.58 -16.02 0.57
C HIS A 104 -9.53 -17.14 0.49
N MET A 105 -8.40 -16.96 1.18
CA MET A 105 -7.28 -17.90 1.21
C MET A 105 -6.79 -18.09 2.65
N LEU A 106 -6.62 -19.33 3.09
CA LEU A 106 -6.13 -19.68 4.43
C LEU A 106 -4.86 -20.53 4.31
N LEU A 107 -3.82 -20.17 5.05
CA LEU A 107 -2.59 -20.96 5.15
C LEU A 107 -2.53 -21.68 6.49
N TYR A 108 -2.33 -22.99 6.43
CA TYR A 108 -2.10 -23.85 7.58
C TYR A 108 -0.69 -24.43 7.55
N GLY A 109 -0.10 -24.63 8.74
CA GLY A 109 1.06 -25.48 8.95
C GLY A 109 0.64 -26.77 9.67
N CYS A 110 1.07 -27.92 9.17
CA CYS A 110 0.83 -29.21 9.81
C CYS A 110 1.95 -30.21 9.48
N ARG A 111 1.84 -31.45 9.97
CA ARG A 111 2.81 -32.51 9.72
C ARG A 111 2.39 -33.40 8.54
N ASN A 112 1.12 -33.74 8.48
CA ASN A 112 0.50 -34.66 7.54
C ASN A 112 -0.64 -33.92 6.80
N PRO A 113 -0.44 -33.36 5.60
CA PRO A 113 -1.55 -32.88 4.77
C PRO A 113 -2.37 -34.07 4.23
N THR A 114 -3.69 -33.94 4.07
CA THR A 114 -4.54 -35.07 3.59
C THR A 114 -4.11 -35.59 2.22
N SER A 115 -3.60 -34.71 1.35
CA SER A 115 -2.94 -35.10 0.10
C SER A 115 -1.60 -34.38 -0.09
N THR A 116 -0.66 -35.07 -0.71
CA THR A 116 0.63 -34.54 -1.18
C THR A 116 0.74 -34.54 -2.72
N LYS A 117 -0.39 -34.77 -3.42
CA LYS A 117 -0.43 -34.93 -4.88
C LYS A 117 -1.41 -33.93 -5.50
N GLY A 118 -0.87 -32.99 -6.28
CA GLY A 118 -1.67 -32.00 -6.98
C GLY A 118 -2.42 -31.08 -6.02
N TYR A 119 -3.71 -30.91 -6.27
CA TYR A 119 -4.67 -30.27 -5.38
C TYR A 119 -5.79 -31.26 -5.04
N TRP A 120 -6.57 -30.98 -4.00
CA TRP A 120 -7.76 -31.76 -3.66
C TRP A 120 -8.89 -30.86 -3.18
N ASP A 121 -10.12 -31.38 -3.21
CA ASP A 121 -11.27 -30.70 -2.65
C ASP A 121 -11.27 -30.90 -1.13
N CYS A 122 -10.60 -30.00 -0.41
CA CYS A 122 -10.78 -29.82 1.03
C CYS A 122 -12.07 -29.05 1.36
N GLY A 123 -12.86 -28.73 0.32
CA GLY A 123 -14.26 -28.37 0.25
C GLY A 123 -15.17 -29.60 0.19
N ARG A 124 -14.61 -30.73 -0.28
CA ARG A 124 -15.08 -32.12 -0.31
C ARG A 124 -15.16 -32.75 1.10
N GLU A 125 -15.23 -34.07 1.15
CA GLU A 125 -15.05 -34.93 2.33
C GLU A 125 -13.70 -34.90 3.09
N GLN A 126 -12.69 -34.14 2.67
CA GLN A 126 -11.26 -34.49 2.89
C GLN A 126 -10.47 -33.60 3.86
N GLY A 127 -10.95 -32.40 4.20
CA GLY A 127 -10.24 -31.49 5.12
C GLY A 127 -8.85 -31.05 4.66
N THR A 128 -8.09 -30.42 5.56
CA THR A 128 -6.79 -29.78 5.25
C THR A 128 -5.58 -30.64 5.64
N CYS A 129 -5.63 -31.37 6.76
CA CYS A 129 -4.55 -32.20 7.28
C CYS A 129 -5.12 -33.47 7.96
N GLU A 130 -4.29 -34.48 8.20
CA GLU A 130 -4.59 -35.63 9.08
C GLU A 130 -4.24 -35.36 10.55
N ASP A 131 -3.46 -34.31 10.80
CA ASP A 131 -3.07 -33.82 12.12
C ASP A 131 -3.42 -32.34 12.29
N GLU A 132 -3.46 -31.88 13.54
CA GLU A 132 -4.07 -30.61 13.95
C GLU A 132 -3.58 -29.38 13.15
N ALA A 133 -4.37 -28.96 12.14
CA ALA A 133 -4.03 -27.88 11.21
C ALA A 133 -3.87 -26.54 11.92
N LYS A 134 -2.66 -25.99 11.94
CA LYS A 134 -2.36 -24.71 12.61
C LYS A 134 -2.45 -23.55 11.63
N ILE A 135 -3.49 -22.72 11.74
CA ILE A 135 -3.64 -21.51 10.93
C ILE A 135 -2.50 -20.52 11.17
N MET A 136 -1.87 -20.08 10.08
CA MET A 136 -0.70 -19.19 10.08
C MET A 136 -0.99 -17.83 9.44
N TYR A 137 -1.89 -17.79 8.45
CA TYR A 137 -2.26 -16.60 7.70
C TYR A 137 -3.68 -16.74 7.14
N ALA A 138 -4.38 -15.62 6.98
CA ALA A 138 -5.67 -15.53 6.30
C ALA A 138 -5.73 -14.26 5.47
N TRP A 139 -6.12 -14.40 4.20
CA TRP A 139 -6.48 -13.33 3.29
C TRP A 139 -7.95 -13.47 2.91
N ALA A 140 -8.66 -12.37 2.75
CA ALA A 140 -9.99 -12.32 2.18
C ALA A 140 -10.07 -11.15 1.19
N ARG A 141 -10.91 -11.29 0.16
CA ARG A 141 -11.19 -10.20 -0.78
C ARG A 141 -11.67 -8.97 0.01
N ASN A 142 -11.16 -7.79 -0.35
CA ASN A 142 -11.45 -6.50 0.28
C ASN A 142 -11.11 -6.42 1.79
N ALA A 143 -10.12 -7.21 2.27
CA ALA A 143 -9.60 -7.12 3.64
C ALA A 143 -8.18 -6.53 3.67
N PRO A 144 -7.84 -5.67 4.66
CA PRO A 144 -6.48 -5.12 4.81
C PRO A 144 -5.41 -6.22 4.94
N PRO A 145 -4.26 -6.10 4.26
CA PRO A 145 -3.22 -7.13 4.27
C PRO A 145 -2.49 -7.19 5.62
N THR A 146 -2.60 -8.33 6.30
CA THR A 146 -1.94 -8.59 7.58
C THR A 146 -0.42 -8.70 7.40
N LYS A 147 0.34 -7.74 7.95
CA LYS A 147 1.81 -7.75 7.94
C LYS A 147 2.36 -8.13 9.30
N LEU A 148 3.45 -8.91 9.31
CA LEU A 148 4.15 -9.26 10.54
C LEU A 148 4.93 -8.03 11.06
N PRO A 149 4.99 -7.80 12.38
CA PRO A 149 5.84 -6.76 12.95
C PRO A 149 7.33 -7.02 12.65
N LYS A 150 8.14 -5.97 12.67
CA LYS A 150 9.57 -6.08 12.37
C LYS A 150 10.27 -7.04 13.35
N ASP A 151 11.15 -7.89 12.83
CA ASP A 151 11.92 -8.91 13.55
C ASP A 151 11.05 -9.97 14.29
N VAL A 152 9.79 -10.12 13.86
CA VAL A 152 8.89 -11.23 14.22
C VAL A 152 8.86 -12.25 13.09
N GLY A 153 8.77 -13.55 13.40
CA GLY A 153 8.45 -14.56 12.38
C GLY A 153 7.84 -15.86 12.91
N PHE A 154 7.04 -16.53 12.10
CA PHE A 154 6.49 -17.86 12.42
C PHE A 154 7.58 -18.94 12.23
N LYS A 155 7.86 -19.69 13.30
CA LYS A 155 8.90 -20.73 13.32
C LYS A 155 8.39 -22.06 12.75
N VAL A 156 9.11 -22.63 11.78
CA VAL A 156 8.74 -23.84 11.01
C VAL A 156 9.95 -24.72 10.68
N GLY A 157 9.73 -25.96 10.25
CA GLY A 157 10.80 -26.92 9.98
C GLY A 157 11.59 -27.32 11.24
N GLY A 158 12.73 -27.98 11.07
CA GLY A 158 13.57 -28.44 12.18
C GLY A 158 12.81 -29.31 13.19
N ASP A 159 12.91 -28.98 14.47
CA ASP A 159 12.22 -29.69 15.57
C ASP A 159 10.75 -29.27 15.77
N THR A 160 10.20 -28.39 14.92
CA THR A 160 8.76 -28.02 14.97
C THR A 160 7.87 -29.10 14.36
N ARG A 161 6.56 -29.03 14.65
CA ARG A 161 5.56 -29.93 14.03
C ARG A 161 5.11 -29.49 12.64
N ILE A 162 5.57 -28.34 12.14
CA ILE A 162 5.19 -27.82 10.82
C ILE A 162 6.24 -28.26 9.80
N THR A 163 5.92 -29.34 9.07
CA THR A 163 6.74 -29.87 7.98
C THR A 163 6.09 -29.71 6.61
N TYR A 164 4.79 -29.39 6.55
CA TYR A 164 4.07 -28.97 5.35
C TYR A 164 3.33 -27.66 5.58
N PHE A 165 3.22 -26.89 4.50
CA PHE A 165 2.24 -25.84 4.32
C PHE A 165 1.05 -26.40 3.53
N VAL A 166 -0.17 -26.09 3.97
CA VAL A 166 -1.40 -26.33 3.22
C VAL A 166 -2.06 -24.99 2.97
N LEU A 167 -2.19 -24.63 1.69
CA LEU A 167 -2.94 -23.46 1.26
C LEU A 167 -4.33 -23.92 0.82
N GLN A 168 -5.35 -23.40 1.48
CA GLN A 168 -6.76 -23.51 1.11
C GLN A 168 -7.20 -22.23 0.39
N ILE A 169 -7.93 -22.36 -0.71
CA ILE A 169 -8.57 -21.25 -1.42
C ILE A 169 -10.06 -21.55 -1.57
N HIS A 170 -10.90 -20.61 -1.17
CA HIS A 170 -12.34 -20.61 -1.42
C HIS A 170 -12.65 -19.91 -2.74
N TYR A 171 -13.41 -20.58 -3.61
CA TYR A 171 -13.94 -20.05 -4.86
C TYR A 171 -15.45 -19.84 -4.73
N GLY A 172 -15.88 -18.59 -4.86
CA GLY A 172 -17.29 -18.20 -4.68
C GLY A 172 -18.19 -18.66 -5.82
N ASP A 173 -18.34 -17.84 -6.86
CA ASP A 173 -19.25 -18.14 -7.97
C ASP A 173 -18.56 -18.83 -9.16
N ILE A 174 -19.01 -20.05 -9.47
CA ILE A 174 -18.58 -20.81 -10.65
C ILE A 174 -18.81 -20.09 -11.98
N LYS A 175 -19.74 -19.10 -12.03
CA LYS A 175 -19.98 -18.29 -13.23
C LYS A 175 -18.71 -17.59 -13.73
N ASN A 176 -17.75 -17.32 -12.85
CA ASN A 176 -16.51 -16.63 -13.22
C ASN A 176 -15.53 -17.55 -13.99
N PHE A 177 -15.77 -18.87 -14.02
CA PHE A 177 -15.01 -19.87 -14.79
C PHE A 177 -15.73 -20.33 -16.09
N ARG A 178 -16.70 -19.56 -16.58
CA ARG A 178 -17.52 -19.90 -17.78
C ARG A 178 -16.71 -20.07 -19.08
N ASP A 179 -15.56 -19.42 -19.17
CA ASP A 179 -14.60 -19.54 -20.28
C ASP A 179 -13.63 -20.73 -20.13
N HIS A 180 -13.68 -21.41 -18.98
CA HIS A 180 -12.79 -22.49 -18.55
C HIS A 180 -11.31 -22.06 -18.45
N HIS A 181 -11.05 -20.78 -18.13
CA HIS A 181 -9.71 -20.37 -17.71
C HIS A 181 -9.28 -21.10 -16.43
N LYS A 182 -7.98 -21.14 -16.20
CA LYS A 182 -7.36 -21.84 -15.08
C LYS A 182 -6.89 -20.84 -14.04
N ASP A 183 -7.30 -21.04 -12.79
CA ASP A 183 -6.79 -20.23 -11.69
C ASP A 183 -5.45 -20.78 -11.15
N CYS A 184 -4.51 -19.87 -10.94
CA CYS A 184 -3.21 -20.09 -10.31
C CYS A 184 -3.01 -19.19 -9.07
N SER A 185 -4.10 -18.87 -8.36
CA SER A 185 -4.07 -18.09 -7.12
C SER A 185 -3.20 -18.76 -6.05
N GLY A 186 -2.69 -17.95 -5.13
CA GLY A 186 -2.08 -18.44 -3.90
C GLY A 186 -1.23 -17.42 -3.17
N LEU A 187 -0.09 -17.88 -2.62
CA LEU A 187 0.64 -17.17 -1.58
C LEU A 187 2.15 -17.39 -1.72
N THR A 188 2.93 -16.31 -1.63
CA THR A 188 4.39 -16.35 -1.57
C THR A 188 4.85 -16.04 -0.15
N LEU A 189 5.56 -16.98 0.45
CA LEU A 189 6.11 -16.87 1.81
C LEU A 189 7.54 -16.32 1.73
N ARG A 190 7.83 -15.17 2.35
CA ARG A 190 9.23 -14.74 2.52
C ARG A 190 9.79 -15.36 3.79
N MET A 191 10.89 -16.09 3.67
CA MET A 191 11.45 -16.90 4.74
C MET A 191 12.93 -16.59 4.97
N THR A 192 13.41 -16.87 6.19
CA THR A 192 14.82 -16.78 6.55
C THR A 192 15.26 -17.92 7.46
N SER A 193 16.53 -18.32 7.38
CA SER A 193 17.19 -19.22 8.32
C SER A 193 17.84 -18.50 9.51
N LYS A 194 17.75 -17.17 9.57
CA LYS A 194 18.18 -16.40 10.74
C LYS A 194 17.13 -16.48 11.85
N PRO A 195 17.49 -16.93 13.07
CA PRO A 195 16.57 -16.88 14.21
C PRO A 195 16.07 -15.45 14.45
N GLN A 196 14.74 -15.29 14.47
CA GLN A 196 14.12 -14.01 14.83
C GLN A 196 14.17 -13.82 16.35
N PRO A 197 14.37 -12.59 16.86
CA PRO A 197 14.30 -12.32 18.30
C PRO A 197 12.88 -12.58 18.86
N PHE A 198 11.85 -12.34 18.03
CA PHE A 198 10.46 -12.58 18.38
C PHE A 198 9.83 -13.63 17.46
N ILE A 199 9.00 -14.49 18.04
CA ILE A 199 8.33 -15.58 17.34
C ILE A 199 6.83 -15.31 17.33
N ALA A 200 6.23 -15.35 16.15
CA ALA A 200 4.79 -15.26 15.98
C ALA A 200 4.10 -16.55 16.42
N GLY A 201 2.93 -16.41 17.01
CA GLY A 201 2.04 -17.52 17.36
C GLY A 201 0.57 -17.13 17.30
N MET A 202 -0.30 -18.13 17.46
CA MET A 202 -1.75 -17.98 17.41
C MET A 202 -2.39 -18.41 18.72
N TYR A 203 -3.27 -17.58 19.27
CA TYR A 203 -4.14 -17.90 20.41
C TYR A 203 -5.57 -18.05 19.89
N LEU A 204 -6.18 -19.23 20.04
CA LEU A 204 -7.57 -19.48 19.63
C LEU A 204 -8.48 -19.51 20.86
N MET A 205 -9.34 -18.50 21.02
CA MET A 205 -10.50 -18.61 21.90
C MET A 205 -11.68 -19.18 21.10
N MET A 206 -12.23 -20.31 21.53
CA MET A 206 -13.42 -20.90 20.90
C MET A 206 -14.44 -21.47 21.89
N SER A 207 -15.73 -21.42 21.56
CA SER A 207 -16.78 -22.15 22.31
C SER A 207 -17.00 -23.53 21.68
N VAL A 208 -17.38 -24.50 22.50
CA VAL A 208 -17.60 -25.91 22.11
C VAL A 208 -18.99 -26.44 22.48
N ASP A 209 -19.73 -25.70 23.31
CA ASP A 209 -20.93 -26.14 24.03
C ASP A 209 -22.16 -25.26 23.79
N THR A 210 -21.99 -24.10 23.15
CA THR A 210 -23.09 -23.15 22.86
C THR A 210 -24.21 -23.80 22.03
N VAL A 211 -25.45 -23.54 22.44
CA VAL A 211 -26.67 -23.90 21.71
C VAL A 211 -27.50 -22.65 21.47
N ILE A 212 -27.81 -22.37 20.21
CA ILE A 212 -28.64 -21.24 19.78
C ILE A 212 -30.07 -21.75 19.57
N PRO A 213 -31.05 -21.34 20.40
CA PRO A 213 -32.45 -21.74 20.22
C PRO A 213 -33.08 -21.04 19.00
N PRO A 214 -33.98 -21.71 18.26
CA PRO A 214 -34.69 -21.10 17.13
C PRO A 214 -35.53 -19.91 17.61
N GLY A 215 -35.59 -18.86 16.78
CA GLY A 215 -36.33 -17.62 17.04
C GLY A 215 -35.79 -16.71 18.16
N LYS A 216 -34.69 -17.07 18.83
CA LYS A 216 -34.13 -16.27 19.93
C LYS A 216 -33.21 -15.15 19.39
N THR A 217 -33.66 -13.91 19.48
CA THR A 217 -32.98 -12.69 18.98
C THR A 217 -31.50 -12.55 19.38
N VAL A 218 -31.14 -12.94 20.62
CA VAL A 218 -29.76 -12.83 21.14
C VAL A 218 -29.37 -14.09 21.89
N THR A 219 -28.26 -14.71 21.50
CA THR A 219 -27.55 -15.76 22.24
C THR A 219 -26.06 -15.45 22.27
N ASN A 220 -25.46 -15.47 23.45
CA ASN A 220 -24.04 -15.21 23.63
C ASN A 220 -23.30 -16.53 23.83
N ALA A 221 -22.15 -16.67 23.18
CA ALA A 221 -21.12 -17.65 23.53
C ALA A 221 -20.01 -16.91 24.27
N ASP A 222 -19.83 -17.20 25.55
CA ASP A 222 -18.82 -16.57 26.42
C ASP A 222 -17.68 -17.55 26.67
N ILE A 223 -16.44 -17.13 26.40
CA ILE A 223 -15.22 -17.94 26.51
C ILE A 223 -14.23 -17.20 27.41
N ALA A 224 -13.63 -17.83 28.42
CA ALA A 224 -12.56 -17.20 29.17
C ALA A 224 -11.60 -18.15 29.87
N CYS A 225 -10.29 -17.93 29.69
CA CYS A 225 -9.22 -18.70 30.32
C CYS A 225 -8.21 -17.78 31.03
N THR A 226 -7.63 -18.27 32.14
CA THR A 226 -6.51 -17.59 32.80
C THR A 226 -5.22 -17.86 32.04
N TYR A 227 -4.48 -16.79 31.71
CA TYR A 227 -3.21 -16.88 31.01
C TYR A 227 -2.07 -17.17 32.00
N LEU A 228 -1.34 -18.28 31.79
CA LEU A 228 -0.35 -18.80 32.74
C LEU A 228 1.07 -18.92 32.15
N SER A 229 1.38 -18.17 31.09
CA SER A 229 2.68 -18.21 30.39
C SER A 229 3.47 -16.90 30.53
N TYR A 230 4.65 -16.87 29.91
CA TYR A 230 5.48 -15.67 29.71
C TYR A 230 4.72 -14.59 28.90
N PRO A 231 5.09 -13.30 28.98
CA PRO A 231 4.39 -12.24 28.27
C PRO A 231 4.32 -12.45 26.76
N MET A 232 3.16 -12.17 26.18
CA MET A 232 2.92 -12.13 24.74
C MET A 232 2.20 -10.84 24.33
N TYR A 233 2.40 -10.45 23.07
CA TYR A 233 1.93 -9.17 22.53
C TYR A 233 1.04 -9.41 21.31
N PRO A 234 -0.30 -9.32 21.44
CA PRO A 234 -1.22 -9.40 20.31
C PRO A 234 -0.98 -8.27 19.31
N PHE A 235 -0.96 -8.58 18.02
CA PHE A 235 -0.76 -7.60 16.94
C PHE A 235 -1.82 -7.69 15.83
N ALA A 236 -2.50 -8.82 15.67
CA ALA A 236 -3.65 -8.95 14.77
C ALA A 236 -4.68 -9.96 15.30
N PHE A 237 -5.93 -9.88 14.83
CA PHE A 237 -7.02 -10.78 15.22
C PHE A 237 -7.96 -11.11 14.04
N ARG A 238 -8.54 -12.30 14.04
CA ARG A 238 -9.55 -12.76 13.07
C ARG A 238 -10.75 -13.32 13.81
N THR A 239 -11.94 -12.89 13.41
CA THR A 239 -13.23 -13.39 13.90
C THR A 239 -13.84 -14.36 12.89
N HIS A 240 -14.40 -15.47 13.35
CA HIS A 240 -15.09 -16.44 12.48
C HIS A 240 -16.32 -17.04 13.17
N THR A 241 -17.44 -16.99 12.44
CA THR A 241 -18.70 -17.69 12.68
C THR A 241 -19.29 -18.12 11.33
N HIS A 242 -20.40 -18.83 11.33
CA HIS A 242 -21.28 -18.96 10.16
C HIS A 242 -22.34 -17.84 10.17
N ARG A 243 -23.49 -18.06 9.50
CA ARG A 243 -24.49 -17.05 9.11
C ARG A 243 -25.25 -16.35 10.26
N LEU A 244 -25.22 -16.87 11.49
CA LEU A 244 -25.98 -16.36 12.64
C LEU A 244 -25.23 -15.32 13.47
N GLY A 245 -23.89 -15.29 13.39
CA GLY A 245 -23.06 -14.37 14.17
C GLY A 245 -23.25 -12.90 13.77
N LYS A 246 -23.36 -12.01 14.75
CA LYS A 246 -23.62 -10.56 14.57
C LYS A 246 -22.42 -9.70 14.96
N VAL A 247 -21.69 -10.09 16.00
CA VAL A 247 -20.42 -9.49 16.41
C VAL A 247 -19.63 -10.50 17.23
N VAL A 248 -18.30 -10.47 17.09
CA VAL A 248 -17.38 -11.19 17.96
C VAL A 248 -16.37 -10.18 18.53
N SER A 249 -16.12 -10.25 19.83
CA SER A 249 -15.20 -9.37 20.55
C SER A 249 -14.27 -10.16 21.47
N GLY A 250 -12.99 -9.80 21.52
CA GLY A 250 -11.97 -10.38 22.39
C GLY A 250 -11.28 -9.33 23.26
N TYR A 251 -10.99 -9.69 24.51
CA TYR A 251 -10.52 -8.81 25.57
C TYR A 251 -9.41 -9.46 26.43
N ARG A 252 -8.53 -8.63 26.98
CA ARG A 252 -7.68 -8.95 28.14
C ARG A 252 -8.30 -8.32 29.38
N ILE A 253 -8.48 -9.10 30.44
CA ILE A 253 -8.93 -8.64 31.75
C ILE A 253 -7.75 -8.69 32.72
N ARG A 254 -7.47 -7.56 33.38
CA ARG A 254 -6.40 -7.42 34.39
C ARG A 254 -6.93 -6.62 35.57
N ASN A 255 -6.84 -7.13 36.79
CA ASN A 255 -7.39 -6.49 38.00
C ASN A 255 -8.89 -6.10 37.89
N GLY A 256 -9.68 -6.84 37.10
CA GLY A 256 -11.09 -6.53 36.81
C GLY A 256 -11.30 -5.47 35.72
N GLN A 257 -10.25 -4.78 35.25
CA GLN A 257 -10.33 -3.88 34.11
C GLN A 257 -10.28 -4.68 32.80
N TRP A 258 -11.28 -4.50 31.95
CA TRP A 258 -11.32 -5.04 30.59
C TRP A 258 -10.51 -4.14 29.63
N THR A 259 -9.84 -4.74 28.66
CA THR A 259 -9.09 -4.05 27.60
C THR A 259 -9.40 -4.74 26.27
N LEU A 260 -9.99 -4.01 25.33
CA LEU A 260 -10.34 -4.53 24.01
C LEU A 260 -9.09 -4.93 23.23
N ILE A 261 -9.06 -6.15 22.70
CA ILE A 261 -8.03 -6.64 21.77
C ILE A 261 -8.52 -6.49 20.34
N GLY A 262 -9.78 -6.84 20.09
CA GLY A 262 -10.41 -6.70 18.78
C GLY A 262 -11.90 -6.97 18.84
N ARG A 263 -12.68 -6.32 17.96
CA ARG A 263 -14.12 -6.47 17.82
C ARG A 263 -14.46 -6.32 16.35
N GLN A 264 -15.17 -7.29 15.78
CA GLN A 264 -15.52 -7.29 14.36
C GLN A 264 -16.84 -8.03 14.10
N SER A 265 -17.55 -7.67 13.03
CA SER A 265 -18.66 -8.47 12.50
C SER A 265 -18.10 -9.70 11.77
N PRO A 266 -18.46 -10.92 12.14
CA PRO A 266 -17.98 -12.12 11.44
C PRO A 266 -18.60 -12.29 10.05
N GLN A 267 -19.56 -11.44 9.66
CA GLN A 267 -20.11 -11.38 8.29
C GLN A 267 -19.33 -10.44 7.36
N LEU A 268 -18.31 -9.74 7.87
CA LEU A 268 -17.35 -8.98 7.05
C LEU A 268 -16.13 -9.87 6.67
N PRO A 269 -15.29 -9.46 5.69
CA PRO A 269 -14.17 -10.27 5.20
C PRO A 269 -13.26 -10.85 6.30
N GLN A 270 -13.32 -12.18 6.49
CA GLN A 270 -12.70 -12.87 7.64
C GLN A 270 -11.17 -13.04 7.52
N ALA A 271 -10.41 -11.95 7.38
CA ALA A 271 -8.96 -11.92 7.46
C ALA A 271 -8.46 -11.56 8.89
N PHE A 272 -7.15 -11.38 9.05
CA PHE A 272 -6.55 -10.87 10.30
C PHE A 272 -6.41 -9.34 10.28
N TYR A 273 -7.28 -8.66 11.03
CA TYR A 273 -7.27 -7.22 11.24
C TYR A 273 -6.21 -6.83 12.30
N PRO A 274 -5.55 -5.66 12.20
CA PRO A 274 -4.58 -5.21 13.19
C PRO A 274 -5.24 -4.93 14.56
N VAL A 275 -4.50 -5.20 15.65
CA VAL A 275 -4.86 -4.76 17.00
C VAL A 275 -4.54 -3.28 17.15
N SER A 276 -5.47 -2.48 17.68
CA SER A 276 -5.40 -1.02 17.67
C SER A 276 -4.54 -0.38 18.78
N ASN A 277 -4.01 -1.18 19.71
CA ASN A 277 -3.25 -0.72 20.88
C ASN A 277 -2.11 -1.70 21.20
N ASP A 278 -1.01 -1.22 21.78
CA ASP A 278 0.07 -2.07 22.31
C ASP A 278 -0.42 -2.81 23.58
N ILE A 279 -0.87 -4.06 23.41
CA ILE A 279 -1.39 -4.89 24.50
C ILE A 279 -0.32 -5.88 24.95
N GLU A 280 0.13 -5.76 26.19
CA GLU A 280 0.84 -6.83 26.90
C GLU A 280 -0.20 -7.78 27.54
N VAL A 281 -0.15 -9.07 27.24
CA VAL A 281 -0.82 -10.14 28.00
C VAL A 281 0.24 -10.91 28.79
N LYS A 282 0.01 -11.15 30.08
CA LYS A 282 0.98 -11.83 30.96
C LYS A 282 0.33 -12.76 31.98
N TYR A 283 1.18 -13.52 32.68
CA TYR A 283 0.81 -14.41 33.76
C TYR A 283 -0.20 -13.76 34.75
N GLY A 284 -1.36 -14.40 34.92
CA GLY A 284 -2.43 -13.96 35.81
C GLY A 284 -3.51 -13.09 35.17
N ASP A 285 -3.34 -12.64 33.92
CA ASP A 285 -4.44 -12.03 33.15
C ASP A 285 -5.50 -13.09 32.80
N THR A 286 -6.75 -12.66 32.58
CA THR A 286 -7.78 -13.51 31.94
C THR A 286 -7.96 -13.04 30.50
N LEU A 287 -7.88 -13.96 29.54
CA LEU A 287 -8.31 -13.71 28.16
C LEU A 287 -9.78 -14.11 28.05
N ALA A 288 -10.60 -13.26 27.44
CA ALA A 288 -12.03 -13.45 27.35
C ALA A 288 -12.57 -13.05 25.96
N ALA A 289 -13.49 -13.83 25.43
CA ALA A 289 -14.20 -13.51 24.19
C ALA A 289 -15.71 -13.70 24.31
N ARG A 290 -16.46 -12.93 23.53
CA ARG A 290 -17.91 -13.08 23.33
C ARG A 290 -18.22 -13.13 21.83
N CYS A 291 -18.95 -14.15 21.39
CA CYS A 291 -19.71 -14.11 20.13
C CYS A 291 -21.19 -13.85 20.43
N VAL A 292 -21.83 -13.00 19.64
CA VAL A 292 -23.27 -12.72 19.72
C VAL A 292 -23.95 -13.28 18.47
N PHE A 293 -24.98 -14.10 18.67
CA PHE A 293 -25.75 -14.77 17.62
C PHE A 293 -27.24 -14.42 17.68
N THR A 294 -27.93 -14.50 16.54
CA THR A 294 -29.40 -14.65 16.52
C THR A 294 -29.80 -16.09 16.18
N GLY A 295 -30.93 -16.55 16.71
CA GLY A 295 -31.62 -17.77 16.27
C GLY A 295 -32.78 -17.50 15.30
N GLU A 296 -33.02 -16.24 14.92
CA GLU A 296 -34.06 -15.87 13.95
C GLU A 296 -33.81 -16.53 12.59
N GLY A 297 -34.88 -16.93 11.89
CA GLY A 297 -34.81 -17.67 10.63
C GLY A 297 -34.43 -19.16 10.75
N ARG A 298 -33.98 -19.66 11.91
CA ARG A 298 -33.79 -21.09 12.16
C ARG A 298 -35.06 -21.73 12.73
N SER A 299 -35.42 -22.91 12.21
CA SER A 299 -36.54 -23.74 12.70
C SER A 299 -36.13 -24.71 13.82
N SER A 300 -34.84 -25.05 13.91
CA SER A 300 -34.27 -26.02 14.85
C SER A 300 -33.18 -25.40 15.73
N LYS A 301 -32.76 -26.12 16.79
CA LYS A 301 -31.65 -25.70 17.66
C LYS A 301 -30.33 -25.83 16.91
N THR A 302 -29.62 -24.72 16.74
CA THR A 302 -28.27 -24.71 16.15
C THR A 302 -27.23 -24.95 17.27
N ARG A 303 -26.16 -25.66 16.96
CA ARG A 303 -25.08 -26.04 17.91
C ARG A 303 -23.72 -25.61 17.36
N ILE A 304 -22.68 -25.68 18.19
CA ILE A 304 -21.31 -25.60 17.68
C ILE A 304 -20.99 -26.83 16.81
N GLY A 305 -20.42 -26.58 15.64
CA GLY A 305 -20.04 -27.58 14.62
C GLY A 305 -19.48 -26.89 13.37
N GLY A 306 -19.14 -27.66 12.34
CA GLY A 306 -18.47 -27.14 11.13
C GLY A 306 -19.21 -27.31 9.81
N THR A 307 -20.48 -27.74 9.84
CA THR A 307 -21.35 -27.62 8.67
C THR A 307 -21.97 -26.23 8.62
N SER A 308 -22.44 -25.79 7.45
CA SER A 308 -23.17 -24.51 7.30
C SER A 308 -24.50 -24.46 8.08
N ASN A 309 -25.00 -25.63 8.52
CA ASN A 309 -26.16 -25.77 9.40
C ASN A 309 -25.80 -25.61 10.88
N ASP A 310 -24.54 -25.83 11.26
CA ASP A 310 -24.02 -25.54 12.60
C ASP A 310 -23.61 -24.06 12.74
N GLU A 311 -22.97 -23.72 13.86
CA GLU A 311 -22.27 -22.46 14.07
C GLU A 311 -20.85 -22.65 14.61
N MET A 312 -20.01 -21.63 14.45
CA MET A 312 -18.72 -21.52 15.13
C MET A 312 -18.64 -20.21 15.92
N CYS A 313 -17.85 -20.21 16.99
CA CYS A 313 -17.50 -19.00 17.73
C CYS A 313 -15.98 -18.99 17.93
N ASN A 314 -15.24 -18.46 16.96
CA ASN A 314 -13.78 -18.47 16.99
C ASN A 314 -13.21 -17.05 16.95
N PHE A 315 -12.41 -16.69 17.95
CA PHE A 315 -11.56 -15.51 17.96
C PHE A 315 -10.09 -15.95 17.92
N TYR A 316 -9.47 -15.81 16.75
CA TYR A 316 -8.04 -16.06 16.55
C TYR A 316 -7.27 -14.77 16.83
N MET A 317 -6.20 -14.87 17.60
CA MET A 317 -5.35 -13.74 17.97
C MET A 317 -3.89 -14.07 17.65
N MET A 318 -3.33 -13.37 16.66
CA MET A 318 -1.90 -13.39 16.39
C MET A 318 -1.17 -12.58 17.46
N TYR A 319 -0.15 -13.19 18.06
CA TYR A 319 0.74 -12.54 19.02
C TYR A 319 2.20 -12.81 18.68
N TYR A 320 3.12 -12.07 19.28
CA TYR A 320 4.54 -12.43 19.33
C TYR A 320 5.05 -12.61 20.77
N MET A 321 6.10 -13.42 20.93
CA MET A 321 6.80 -13.70 22.19
C MET A 321 8.33 -13.67 21.98
N ASP A 322 9.10 -13.47 23.04
CA ASP A 322 10.56 -13.70 23.03
C ASP A 322 10.89 -15.16 22.66
N ASN A 323 11.84 -15.36 21.73
CA ASN A 323 12.19 -16.67 21.17
C ASN A 323 12.53 -17.75 22.21
N LYS A 324 13.15 -17.40 23.35
CA LYS A 324 13.52 -18.40 24.38
C LYS A 324 12.30 -18.95 25.13
N HIS A 325 11.18 -18.25 25.08
CA HIS A 325 9.96 -18.54 25.84
C HIS A 325 8.73 -18.70 24.94
N SER A 326 8.91 -18.70 23.62
CA SER A 326 7.82 -18.66 22.65
C SER A 326 7.05 -19.98 22.60
N ILE A 327 5.75 -19.90 22.84
CA ILE A 327 4.79 -20.97 22.52
C ILE A 327 4.11 -20.54 21.21
N PRO A 328 4.23 -21.27 20.09
CA PRO A 328 3.71 -20.82 18.80
C PRO A 328 2.20 -21.02 18.64
N TYR A 329 1.57 -21.87 19.44
CA TYR A 329 0.12 -22.12 19.40
C TYR A 329 -0.42 -22.35 20.80
N MET A 330 -1.51 -21.66 21.13
CA MET A 330 -2.27 -21.80 22.37
C MET A 330 -3.77 -21.74 22.07
N ASP A 331 -4.59 -22.34 22.91
CA ASP A 331 -6.04 -22.38 22.79
C ASP A 331 -6.73 -22.18 24.13
N CYS A 332 -8.02 -21.82 24.05
CA CYS A 332 -8.92 -21.64 25.17
C CYS A 332 -10.32 -22.11 24.76
N MET A 333 -10.84 -23.12 25.47
CA MET A 333 -12.17 -23.69 25.26
C MET A 333 -13.06 -23.62 26.52
N ASP A 334 -12.59 -22.94 27.58
CA ASP A 334 -13.30 -22.86 28.86
C ASP A 334 -14.47 -21.86 28.79
N HIS A 335 -15.65 -22.28 29.25
CA HIS A 335 -16.86 -21.47 29.27
C HIS A 335 -16.73 -20.29 30.25
N GLY A 336 -16.93 -19.07 29.75
CA GLY A 336 -16.87 -17.83 30.52
C GLY A 336 -17.95 -17.73 31.60
N SER A 337 -17.57 -17.54 32.86
CA SER A 337 -18.55 -17.50 33.96
C SER A 337 -19.50 -16.29 33.84
N SER A 338 -20.81 -16.52 34.01
CA SER A 338 -21.83 -15.47 33.88
C SER A 338 -21.76 -14.39 34.96
N SER A 339 -20.94 -14.56 36.00
CA SER A 339 -20.60 -13.52 36.97
C SER A 339 -19.55 -12.55 36.43
N LEU A 340 -18.50 -13.05 35.78
CA LEU A 340 -17.48 -12.25 35.10
C LEU A 340 -18.11 -11.43 33.97
N PHE A 341 -18.85 -12.10 33.09
CA PHE A 341 -19.45 -11.51 31.88
C PHE A 341 -20.66 -10.58 32.11
N ARG A 342 -21.02 -10.31 33.38
CA ARG A 342 -21.88 -9.16 33.75
C ARG A 342 -21.14 -7.81 33.70
N SER A 343 -19.80 -7.84 33.73
CA SER A 343 -18.95 -6.64 33.74
C SER A 343 -18.31 -6.31 32.38
N ILE A 344 -18.63 -7.08 31.34
CA ILE A 344 -18.10 -6.87 29.99
C ILE A 344 -18.56 -5.51 29.43
N PRO A 345 -17.68 -4.77 28.72
CA PRO A 345 -18.06 -3.51 28.07
C PRO A 345 -19.25 -3.65 27.12
N ASN A 346 -20.10 -2.63 27.07
CA ASN A 346 -21.40 -2.70 26.38
C ASN A 346 -21.27 -2.94 24.87
N GLU A 347 -20.21 -2.41 24.25
CA GLU A 347 -19.90 -2.55 22.82
C GLU A 347 -19.74 -4.02 22.40
N ALA A 348 -19.39 -4.93 23.32
CA ALA A 348 -19.34 -6.38 23.06
C ALA A 348 -20.70 -6.98 22.64
N ASN A 349 -21.81 -6.27 22.92
CA ASN A 349 -23.18 -6.70 22.64
C ASN A 349 -23.81 -5.96 21.47
N VAL A 350 -23.19 -4.87 21.01
CA VAL A 350 -23.69 -4.02 19.93
C VAL A 350 -23.19 -4.56 18.60
N PRO A 351 -24.06 -4.99 17.66
CA PRO A 351 -23.65 -5.36 16.30
C PRO A 351 -22.91 -4.19 15.62
N ILE A 352 -21.94 -4.51 14.76
CA ILE A 352 -21.41 -3.52 13.82
C ILE A 352 -22.37 -3.44 12.63
N PRO A 353 -22.81 -2.25 12.19
CA PRO A 353 -23.68 -2.13 11.03
C PRO A 353 -22.96 -2.62 9.76
N VAL A 354 -23.67 -3.35 8.93
CA VAL A 354 -23.21 -3.86 7.62
C VAL A 354 -24.21 -3.37 6.58
N SER A 355 -23.73 -2.81 5.46
CA SER A 355 -24.61 -2.37 4.37
C SER A 355 -25.31 -3.58 3.73
N PRO A 356 -26.60 -3.50 3.33
CA PRO A 356 -27.28 -4.57 2.59
C PRO A 356 -26.52 -5.05 1.35
N ASP A 357 -25.84 -4.16 0.63
CA ASP A 357 -25.09 -4.50 -0.59
C ASP A 357 -23.88 -5.39 -0.29
N HIS A 358 -23.24 -5.16 0.87
CA HIS A 358 -22.19 -6.05 1.42
C HIS A 358 -22.75 -7.41 1.86
N MET A 359 -24.05 -7.53 2.15
CA MET A 359 -24.68 -8.81 2.48
C MET A 359 -25.08 -9.61 1.23
N MET A 360 -25.50 -8.94 0.14
CA MET A 360 -25.97 -9.64 -1.07
C MET A 360 -24.87 -10.46 -1.76
N ASN A 361 -23.63 -9.95 -1.80
CA ASN A 361 -22.47 -10.69 -2.31
C ASN A 361 -21.99 -11.85 -1.42
N MET A 362 -22.64 -12.07 -0.25
CA MET A 362 -22.27 -13.08 0.74
C MET A 362 -23.37 -14.14 0.96
N MET A 363 -24.45 -14.14 0.15
CA MET A 363 -25.59 -15.05 0.32
C MET A 363 -25.72 -16.10 -0.79
N HIS A 364 -25.16 -17.29 -0.55
CA HIS A 364 -25.61 -18.49 -1.28
C HIS A 364 -26.98 -18.96 -0.78
N GLY A 365 -28.02 -18.52 -1.50
CA GLY A 365 -29.39 -19.02 -1.46
C GLY A 365 -29.79 -19.56 -2.84
N SER A 366 -30.29 -20.79 -2.90
CA SER A 366 -30.67 -21.47 -4.14
C SER A 366 -32.09 -21.09 -4.59
N ASN A 367 -32.21 -20.11 -5.49
CA ASN A 367 -33.50 -19.83 -6.15
C ASN A 367 -33.72 -20.77 -7.34
N GLN A 368 -34.73 -21.62 -7.22
CA GLN A 368 -35.32 -22.37 -8.32
C GLN A 368 -36.33 -21.50 -9.09
N LYS A 369 -36.37 -21.68 -10.42
CA LYS A 369 -37.57 -21.52 -11.28
C LYS A 369 -38.17 -20.11 -11.45
N ASP A 370 -38.97 -19.82 -12.47
CA ASP A 370 -39.21 -20.43 -13.80
C ASP A 370 -39.06 -19.28 -14.83
N GLY A 371 -39.26 -19.47 -16.15
CA GLY A 371 -39.14 -18.35 -17.12
C GLY A 371 -39.97 -18.52 -18.40
N GLU A 372 -40.06 -17.45 -19.20
CA GLU A 372 -40.44 -17.50 -20.64
C GLU A 372 -40.11 -16.17 -21.39
N ASP A 373 -39.75 -16.31 -22.67
CA ASP A 373 -39.74 -15.40 -23.83
C ASP A 373 -39.64 -13.85 -23.71
N GLY A 374 -38.42 -13.33 -23.89
CA GLY A 374 -37.92 -12.86 -25.21
C GLY A 374 -38.50 -11.61 -25.92
N ALA A 375 -37.67 -10.56 -26.09
CA ALA A 375 -37.71 -9.67 -27.27
C ALA A 375 -36.39 -8.88 -27.55
N ALA A 376 -35.92 -8.97 -28.80
CA ALA A 376 -35.03 -8.10 -29.58
C ALA A 376 -34.23 -6.90 -28.97
N LEU A 377 -32.90 -7.04 -29.06
CA LEU A 377 -31.95 -6.07 -29.67
C LEU A 377 -31.97 -4.58 -29.25
N GLN A 378 -31.06 -4.23 -28.35
CA GLN A 378 -30.18 -3.06 -28.50
C GLN A 378 -28.81 -3.34 -27.87
N GLN A 379 -27.72 -2.84 -28.46
CA GLN A 379 -26.35 -2.97 -27.93
C GLN A 379 -25.98 -1.72 -27.11
N PRO A 380 -25.66 -1.86 -25.81
CA PRO A 380 -24.82 -0.89 -25.10
C PRO A 380 -23.36 -0.97 -25.59
N LYS A 381 -22.56 0.03 -25.23
CA LYS A 381 -21.12 0.06 -25.55
C LYS A 381 -20.33 -0.83 -24.57
N ARG A 382 -19.06 -1.08 -24.90
CA ARG A 382 -18.05 -1.38 -23.88
C ARG A 382 -17.86 -0.12 -23.03
N GLU A 383 -18.34 -0.17 -21.80
CA GLU A 383 -17.75 0.58 -20.68
C GLU A 383 -16.71 -0.32 -20.00
N GLN A 384 -15.80 0.28 -19.23
CA GLN A 384 -14.69 -0.43 -18.58
C GLN A 384 -15.06 -0.62 -17.12
N GLU A 385 -15.50 -1.83 -16.75
CA GLU A 385 -15.92 -2.11 -15.36
C GLU A 385 -14.71 -2.10 -14.40
N GLU A 386 -14.96 -1.60 -13.20
CA GLU A 386 -13.94 -1.08 -12.29
C GLU A 386 -13.55 -2.07 -11.20
N VAL A 387 -12.31 -1.93 -10.70
CA VAL A 387 -11.83 -2.72 -9.56
C VAL A 387 -12.36 -2.07 -8.27
N LEU A 388 -13.41 -2.67 -7.69
CA LEU A 388 -14.04 -2.22 -6.44
C LEU A 388 -13.16 -2.49 -5.19
N ASP A 389 -12.10 -1.70 -5.07
CA ASP A 389 -11.23 -1.62 -3.89
C ASP A 389 -11.81 -0.63 -2.87
N GLN A 390 -12.60 -1.13 -1.92
CA GLN A 390 -13.09 -0.31 -0.80
C GLN A 390 -12.07 -0.27 0.34
N GLY A 391 -10.99 0.47 0.07
CA GLY A 391 -9.85 0.72 0.94
C GLY A 391 -9.36 2.17 0.90
N THR A 392 -10.28 3.14 0.76
CA THR A 392 -10.01 4.60 0.57
C THR A 392 -9.33 4.97 -0.76
N HIS A 393 -9.93 4.58 -1.88
CA HIS A 393 -9.66 5.22 -3.18
C HIS A 393 -9.98 6.73 -3.14
N LEU A 394 -9.23 7.52 -3.91
CA LEU A 394 -9.40 8.98 -4.02
C LEU A 394 -10.19 9.37 -5.27
N GLU A 395 -11.49 9.62 -5.09
CA GLU A 395 -12.44 10.03 -6.13
C GLU A 395 -12.40 11.55 -6.38
N GLU A 396 -12.60 11.98 -7.64
CA GLU A 396 -12.70 13.40 -7.98
C GLU A 396 -14.01 14.02 -7.48
N LEU A 397 -13.94 15.10 -6.70
CA LEU A 397 -15.11 15.87 -6.32
C LEU A 397 -15.47 16.89 -7.43
N ALA A 398 -16.01 16.38 -8.54
CA ALA A 398 -16.29 17.15 -9.77
C ALA A 398 -17.20 18.39 -9.61
N ASP A 399 -18.01 18.46 -8.55
CA ASP A 399 -18.82 19.65 -8.19
C ASP A 399 -17.98 20.79 -7.55
N TRP A 400 -16.69 20.59 -7.29
CA TRP A 400 -15.79 21.56 -6.64
C TRP A 400 -14.73 22.08 -7.62
N PRO A 401 -14.46 23.40 -7.69
CA PRO A 401 -15.10 24.47 -6.91
C PRO A 401 -16.52 24.81 -7.41
N GLU A 402 -17.42 25.19 -6.50
CA GLU A 402 -18.80 25.63 -6.82
C GLU A 402 -18.83 26.98 -7.60
N VAL A 403 -17.68 27.67 -7.69
CA VAL A 403 -17.47 28.93 -8.39
C VAL A 403 -16.16 28.86 -9.19
N GLU A 404 -16.18 29.29 -10.45
CA GLU A 404 -15.01 29.31 -11.33
C GLU A 404 -13.90 30.22 -10.76
N LEU A 405 -12.74 29.62 -10.45
CA LEU A 405 -11.57 30.34 -9.97
C LEU A 405 -10.79 30.91 -11.16
N GLN A 406 -10.61 32.24 -11.19
CA GLN A 406 -9.83 32.93 -12.22
C GLN A 406 -8.32 32.76 -11.99
N LEU A 407 -7.83 31.56 -12.29
CA LEU A 407 -6.45 31.14 -12.13
C LEU A 407 -5.62 31.40 -13.39
N GLY A 408 -4.30 31.35 -13.20
CA GLY A 408 -3.34 31.15 -14.28
C GLY A 408 -2.72 29.77 -14.12
N GLN A 409 -1.49 29.57 -14.62
CA GLN A 409 -0.76 28.34 -14.31
C GLN A 409 -0.64 28.18 -12.78
N VAL A 410 -1.28 27.16 -12.22
CA VAL A 410 -1.15 26.82 -10.80
C VAL A 410 0.24 26.25 -10.60
N SER A 411 1.07 26.92 -9.81
CA SER A 411 2.49 26.57 -9.66
C SER A 411 2.82 25.95 -8.30
N GLY A 412 1.98 26.18 -7.29
CA GLY A 412 2.12 25.55 -5.99
C GLY A 412 0.82 25.58 -5.16
N LEU A 413 0.69 24.67 -4.21
CA LEU A 413 -0.44 24.53 -3.29
C LEU A 413 0.05 24.33 -1.85
N ALA A 414 -0.61 24.99 -0.89
CA ALA A 414 -0.41 24.77 0.54
C ALA A 414 -1.76 24.68 1.28
N VAL A 415 -1.73 24.33 2.56
CA VAL A 415 -2.90 24.26 3.45
C VAL A 415 -2.60 25.03 4.73
N ASP A 416 -3.52 25.87 5.20
CA ASP A 416 -3.33 26.64 6.44
C ASP A 416 -3.75 25.87 7.72
N SER A 417 -3.59 26.47 8.90
CA SER A 417 -3.96 25.83 10.17
C SER A 417 -5.41 25.36 10.22
N ASP A 418 -6.29 25.97 9.42
CA ASP A 418 -7.75 25.83 9.48
C ASP A 418 -8.26 24.92 8.33
N ASP A 419 -7.34 24.21 7.66
CA ASP A 419 -7.55 23.35 6.49
C ASP A 419 -8.08 24.06 5.22
N ASN A 420 -7.93 25.39 5.14
CA ASN A 420 -8.18 26.10 3.88
C ASN A 420 -7.09 25.82 2.85
N LEU A 421 -7.47 25.73 1.58
CA LEU A 421 -6.51 25.60 0.48
C LEU A 421 -5.88 26.96 0.18
N VAL A 422 -4.56 27.00 0.03
CA VAL A 422 -3.80 28.18 -0.42
C VAL A 422 -3.23 27.88 -1.81
N ILE A 423 -3.74 28.55 -2.83
CA ILE A 423 -3.34 28.39 -4.23
C ILE A 423 -2.32 29.47 -4.60
N PHE A 424 -1.20 29.08 -5.20
CA PHE A 424 -0.22 29.99 -5.79
C PHE A 424 -0.18 29.82 -7.32
N HIS A 425 -0.49 30.89 -8.07
CA HIS A 425 -0.62 30.85 -9.53
C HIS A 425 0.04 32.04 -10.22
N ARG A 426 0.38 31.86 -11.51
CA ARG A 426 1.16 32.83 -12.31
C ARG A 426 0.35 33.99 -12.90
N GLY A 427 -0.94 34.14 -12.56
CA GLY A 427 -1.81 35.18 -13.12
C GLY A 427 -1.88 35.12 -14.66
N ASP A 428 -1.63 36.25 -15.32
CA ASP A 428 -1.52 36.33 -16.79
C ASP A 428 -0.14 35.93 -17.36
N HIS A 429 0.88 35.75 -16.51
CA HIS A 429 2.20 35.27 -16.92
C HIS A 429 2.21 33.74 -17.12
N ARG A 430 2.99 33.27 -18.10
CA ARG A 430 3.26 31.84 -18.32
C ARG A 430 4.75 31.55 -18.34
N TRP A 431 5.13 30.38 -17.83
CA TRP A 431 6.46 29.82 -18.07
C TRP A 431 6.44 29.14 -19.44
N GLU A 432 7.22 29.69 -20.37
CA GLU A 432 7.45 29.12 -21.70
C GLU A 432 8.94 28.78 -21.92
N MET A 433 9.25 28.07 -23.01
CA MET A 433 10.62 27.76 -23.43
C MET A 433 11.50 29.02 -23.62
N ASN A 434 10.88 30.19 -23.86
CA ASN A 434 11.56 31.48 -24.09
C ASN A 434 11.73 32.34 -22.81
N SER A 435 11.15 31.96 -21.67
CA SER A 435 11.10 32.85 -20.49
C SER A 435 12.48 33.16 -19.90
N PHE A 436 13.48 32.33 -20.19
CA PHE A 436 14.86 32.44 -19.71
C PHE A 436 15.88 32.21 -20.82
N ASP A 437 17.05 32.82 -20.71
CA ASP A 437 18.20 32.50 -21.58
C ASP A 437 19.06 31.34 -21.04
N ASN A 438 20.11 30.99 -21.80
CA ASN A 438 21.12 29.98 -21.44
C ASN A 438 21.97 30.33 -20.20
N LYS A 439 21.78 31.51 -19.60
CA LYS A 439 22.40 31.94 -18.33
C LYS A 439 21.36 32.00 -17.20
N ALA A 440 20.18 31.41 -17.41
CA ALA A 440 19.02 31.45 -16.54
C ALA A 440 18.46 32.86 -16.26
N VAL A 441 18.80 33.87 -17.06
CA VAL A 441 18.31 35.24 -16.89
C VAL A 441 16.89 35.35 -17.43
N TYR A 442 15.94 35.78 -16.60
CA TYR A 442 14.55 35.99 -17.05
C TYR A 442 14.48 37.11 -18.11
N GLN A 443 13.83 36.82 -19.24
CA GLN A 443 13.80 37.66 -20.44
C GLN A 443 12.61 38.62 -20.46
N GLN A 444 11.43 38.18 -20.01
CA GLN A 444 10.17 38.91 -20.17
C GLN A 444 9.97 40.05 -19.11
N ARG A 445 11.07 40.61 -18.57
CA ARG A 445 11.05 41.63 -17.48
C ARG A 445 10.22 42.87 -17.81
N SER A 446 10.06 43.18 -19.10
CA SER A 446 9.30 44.33 -19.61
C SER A 446 7.79 44.24 -19.41
N LEU A 447 7.25 43.07 -19.03
CA LEU A 447 5.83 42.93 -18.66
C LEU A 447 5.49 43.63 -17.33
N GLY A 448 6.48 43.85 -16.47
CA GLY A 448 6.25 44.23 -15.06
C GLY A 448 5.95 43.00 -14.20
N PRO A 449 5.67 43.18 -12.90
CA PRO A 449 5.19 42.09 -12.05
C PRO A 449 3.72 41.78 -12.33
N ILE A 450 3.30 40.56 -12.00
CA ILE A 450 1.93 40.05 -12.19
C ILE A 450 0.93 41.00 -11.51
N GLN A 451 -0.05 41.49 -12.27
CA GLN A 451 -0.97 42.54 -11.84
C GLN A 451 -2.20 42.01 -11.08
N GLN A 452 -2.47 40.70 -11.15
CA GLN A 452 -3.47 39.99 -10.35
C GLN A 452 -2.90 39.64 -8.97
N SER A 453 -3.77 39.36 -8.00
CA SER A 453 -3.36 38.61 -6.81
C SER A 453 -2.95 37.20 -7.24
N THR A 454 -1.82 36.70 -6.74
CA THR A 454 -1.24 35.39 -7.10
C THR A 454 -1.42 34.34 -6.01
N ILE A 455 -1.74 34.75 -4.78
CA ILE A 455 -1.98 33.87 -3.63
C ILE A 455 -3.45 33.99 -3.26
N LEU A 456 -4.20 32.90 -3.41
CA LEU A 456 -5.63 32.82 -3.07
C LEU A 456 -5.83 31.81 -1.92
N VAL A 457 -6.50 32.21 -0.85
CA VAL A 457 -7.01 31.29 0.18
C VAL A 457 -8.45 30.95 -0.16
N VAL A 458 -8.78 29.67 -0.18
CA VAL A 458 -10.01 29.12 -0.77
C VAL A 458 -10.71 28.16 0.19
N ASP A 459 -12.03 28.32 0.30
CA ASP A 459 -12.94 27.48 1.09
C ASP A 459 -12.84 26.00 0.65
N PRO A 460 -12.46 25.06 1.53
CA PRO A 460 -12.24 23.66 1.16
C PRO A 460 -13.55 22.88 0.91
N SER A 461 -14.70 23.43 1.31
CA SER A 461 -16.03 22.83 1.12
C SER A 461 -16.69 23.26 -0.18
N LYS A 462 -16.52 24.53 -0.57
CA LYS A 462 -17.22 25.18 -1.69
C LYS A 462 -16.33 25.74 -2.79
N GLY A 463 -15.06 26.02 -2.52
CA GLY A 463 -14.15 26.60 -3.52
C GLY A 463 -14.26 28.12 -3.68
N ASN A 464 -14.93 28.81 -2.75
CA ASN A 464 -14.99 30.28 -2.76
C ASN A 464 -13.66 30.89 -2.29
N VAL A 465 -13.22 31.98 -2.94
CA VAL A 465 -12.04 32.74 -2.48
C VAL A 465 -12.37 33.48 -1.18
N LEU A 466 -11.75 33.05 -0.08
CA LEU A 466 -11.82 33.69 1.23
C LEU A 466 -10.88 34.90 1.33
N LYS A 467 -9.73 34.84 0.65
CA LYS A 467 -8.70 35.89 0.67
C LYS A 467 -7.85 35.88 -0.60
N ALA A 468 -7.38 37.05 -1.01
CA ALA A 468 -6.44 37.19 -2.13
C ALA A 468 -5.28 38.13 -1.75
N SER A 469 -4.04 37.80 -2.13
CA SER A 469 -2.83 38.59 -1.89
C SER A 469 -1.72 38.30 -2.92
N GLY A 470 -0.51 38.84 -2.74
CA GLY A 470 0.63 38.66 -3.66
C GLY A 470 0.65 39.58 -4.89
N LYS A 471 -0.34 40.46 -5.02
CA LYS A 471 -0.50 41.39 -6.15
C LYS A 471 0.72 42.28 -6.34
N ASN A 472 1.20 42.43 -7.58
CA ASN A 472 2.38 43.22 -7.97
C ASN A 472 3.72 42.75 -7.37
N MET A 473 3.79 41.58 -6.71
CA MET A 473 5.01 41.13 -6.02
C MET A 473 5.88 40.18 -6.85
N PHE A 474 5.28 39.40 -7.75
CA PHE A 474 5.92 38.26 -8.41
C PHE A 474 6.03 38.44 -9.93
N TYR A 475 6.96 37.72 -10.55
CA TYR A 475 7.18 37.69 -12.00
C TYR A 475 6.99 36.30 -12.59
N LEU A 476 7.38 35.25 -11.87
CA LEU A 476 7.13 33.87 -12.28
C LEU A 476 7.14 32.95 -11.05
N PRO A 477 6.03 32.91 -10.30
CA PRO A 477 5.94 32.13 -9.06
C PRO A 477 6.06 30.62 -9.31
N HIS A 478 6.50 29.92 -8.27
CA HIS A 478 6.67 28.46 -8.28
C HIS A 478 6.03 27.83 -7.03
N GLY A 479 6.81 27.29 -6.10
CA GLY A 479 6.30 26.60 -4.90
C GLY A 479 5.83 27.55 -3.78
N ILE A 480 5.00 27.01 -2.89
CA ILE A 480 4.45 27.68 -1.71
C ILE A 480 4.35 26.71 -0.54
N THR A 481 4.63 27.18 0.68
CA THR A 481 4.24 26.48 1.90
C THR A 481 3.74 27.46 2.97
N THR A 482 3.10 26.93 4.00
CA THR A 482 2.58 27.63 5.17
C THR A 482 3.44 27.27 6.38
N ASP A 483 3.87 28.26 7.17
CA ASP A 483 4.43 27.95 8.51
C ASP A 483 3.35 27.89 9.59
N LYS A 484 3.74 27.42 10.78
CA LYS A 484 2.86 27.23 11.94
C LYS A 484 2.08 28.48 12.40
N ASP A 485 2.45 29.67 11.92
CA ASP A 485 1.77 30.93 12.22
C ASP A 485 0.96 31.44 11.01
N ASN A 486 0.71 30.56 10.02
CA ASN A 486 0.08 30.75 8.70
C ASN A 486 0.80 31.75 7.77
N ASN A 487 2.09 32.05 7.99
CA ASN A 487 2.83 32.88 7.04
C ASN A 487 3.13 32.09 5.75
N TYR A 488 3.00 32.75 4.60
CA TYR A 488 3.30 32.15 3.31
C TYR A 488 4.80 32.24 3.04
N TRP A 489 5.41 31.09 2.75
CA TRP A 489 6.77 30.98 2.24
C TRP A 489 6.68 30.60 0.77
N VAL A 490 7.29 31.39 -0.12
CA VAL A 490 7.09 31.25 -1.56
C VAL A 490 8.38 31.43 -2.35
N THR A 491 8.50 30.72 -3.46
CA THR A 491 9.62 30.85 -4.42
C THR A 491 9.18 31.56 -5.70
N ASP A 492 10.05 32.41 -6.24
CA ASP A 492 9.90 32.98 -7.59
C ASP A 492 11.15 32.70 -8.41
N VAL A 493 10.96 32.02 -9.55
CA VAL A 493 12.06 31.56 -10.40
C VAL A 493 12.59 32.64 -11.34
N ALA A 494 11.84 33.70 -11.62
CA ALA A 494 12.28 34.84 -12.43
C ALA A 494 13.11 35.83 -11.61
N LEU A 495 12.70 36.05 -10.36
CA LEU A 495 13.43 36.82 -9.35
C LEU A 495 14.61 36.01 -8.78
N HIS A 496 14.58 34.67 -8.83
CA HIS A 496 15.51 33.76 -8.17
C HIS A 496 15.56 33.97 -6.64
N GLN A 497 14.39 34.20 -6.04
CA GLN A 497 14.25 34.59 -4.64
C GLN A 497 13.24 33.71 -3.90
N VAL A 498 13.39 33.69 -2.58
CA VAL A 498 12.43 33.08 -1.64
C VAL A 498 11.95 34.17 -0.68
N PHE A 499 10.65 34.23 -0.44
CA PHE A 499 10.01 35.27 0.38
C PHE A 499 9.24 34.65 1.55
N LYS A 500 9.25 35.32 2.69
CA LYS A 500 8.24 35.13 3.75
C LYS A 500 7.24 36.30 3.70
N LEU A 501 5.95 36.02 3.63
CA LEU A 501 4.87 37.01 3.70
C LEU A 501 4.03 36.82 4.96
N SER A 502 3.48 37.89 5.55
CA SER A 502 2.50 37.74 6.64
C SER A 502 1.25 37.04 6.12
N LYS A 503 0.65 36.19 6.97
CA LYS A 503 -0.72 35.66 6.78
C LYS A 503 -1.75 36.76 6.53
N ASP A 504 -1.47 37.98 6.99
CA ASP A 504 -2.34 39.14 6.83
C ASP A 504 -2.44 39.60 5.36
N GLY A 505 -1.54 39.15 4.48
CA GLY A 505 -1.53 39.50 3.05
C GLY A 505 -0.84 40.83 2.76
N THR A 506 0.05 41.28 3.64
CA THR A 506 0.79 42.54 3.48
C THR A 506 1.72 42.52 2.27
N GLU A 507 1.63 43.53 1.40
CA GLU A 507 2.43 43.67 0.16
C GLU A 507 3.97 43.74 0.40
N LYS A 508 4.41 43.91 1.65
CA LYS A 508 5.83 43.88 2.02
C LYS A 508 6.22 42.51 2.59
N PRO A 509 7.26 41.84 2.08
CA PRO A 509 7.78 40.61 2.66
C PRO A 509 8.43 40.86 4.03
N LEU A 510 8.27 39.88 4.93
CA LEU A 510 8.91 39.79 6.24
C LEU A 510 10.38 39.39 6.14
N LEU A 511 10.71 38.54 5.16
CA LEU A 511 12.06 38.09 4.83
C LEU A 511 12.19 37.90 3.32
N VAL A 512 13.37 38.17 2.77
CA VAL A 512 13.73 37.86 1.37
C VAL A 512 15.11 37.21 1.35
N LEU A 513 15.24 36.09 0.63
CA LEU A 513 16.49 35.39 0.37
C LEU A 513 16.75 35.39 -1.15
N GLY A 514 18.01 35.49 -1.59
CA GLY A 514 18.36 35.69 -3.01
C GLY A 514 18.40 37.17 -3.41
N GLU A 515 18.90 37.46 -4.62
CA GLU A 515 18.98 38.82 -5.19
C GLU A 515 18.19 38.89 -6.50
N ALA A 516 17.29 39.88 -6.61
CA ALA A 516 16.26 39.94 -7.65
C ALA A 516 16.82 39.87 -9.08
N PHE A 517 16.36 38.86 -9.82
CA PHE A 517 16.73 38.52 -11.19
C PHE A 517 18.23 38.27 -11.44
N LYS A 518 18.98 37.85 -10.41
CA LYS A 518 20.40 37.52 -10.48
C LYS A 518 20.64 36.04 -10.11
N PRO A 519 20.75 35.13 -11.09
CA PRO A 519 20.97 33.72 -10.82
C PRO A 519 22.37 33.47 -10.27
N GLY A 520 22.51 32.54 -9.33
CA GLY A 520 23.79 32.13 -8.77
C GLY A 520 23.74 30.78 -8.06
N SER A 521 24.89 30.36 -7.52
CA SER A 521 25.10 29.05 -6.90
C SER A 521 25.90 29.11 -5.59
N ASP A 522 26.08 30.31 -5.03
CA ASP A 522 26.68 30.51 -3.70
C ASP A 522 25.62 30.40 -2.58
N LYS A 523 25.93 30.87 -1.37
CA LYS A 523 25.08 30.74 -0.17
C LYS A 523 24.03 31.86 -0.01
N SER A 524 24.08 32.85 -0.90
CA SER A 524 23.26 34.07 -0.90
C SER A 524 22.40 34.21 -2.17
N HIS A 525 22.75 33.50 -3.25
CA HIS A 525 22.00 33.47 -4.51
C HIS A 525 21.46 32.06 -4.79
N PHE A 526 20.26 31.99 -5.37
CA PHE A 526 19.69 30.77 -5.96
C PHE A 526 19.73 30.88 -7.49
N CYS A 527 19.43 29.79 -8.20
CA CYS A 527 19.17 29.82 -9.63
C CYS A 527 17.88 29.05 -9.90
N LYS A 528 16.79 29.82 -10.00
CA LYS A 528 15.41 29.31 -10.11
C LYS A 528 15.08 28.33 -8.96
N PRO A 529 14.95 28.82 -7.71
CA PRO A 529 14.54 28.00 -6.58
C PRO A 529 13.14 27.44 -6.85
N THR A 530 12.97 26.15 -6.65
CA THR A 530 11.75 25.42 -6.98
C THR A 530 10.75 25.53 -5.84
N ASP A 531 11.14 25.17 -4.63
CA ASP A 531 10.19 25.02 -3.52
C ASP A 531 10.83 25.29 -2.15
N VAL A 532 9.99 25.41 -1.13
CA VAL A 532 10.37 25.75 0.24
C VAL A 532 9.53 24.97 1.25
N ALA A 533 10.19 24.30 2.20
CA ALA A 533 9.56 23.64 3.34
C ALA A 533 10.05 24.26 4.66
N VAL A 534 9.23 24.22 5.70
CA VAL A 534 9.54 24.77 7.02
C VAL A 534 9.34 23.72 8.11
N ASP A 535 10.32 23.58 9.00
CA ASP A 535 10.22 22.77 10.21
C ASP A 535 9.25 23.47 11.21
N PRO A 536 8.12 22.84 11.58
CA PRO A 536 7.13 23.47 12.48
C PRO A 536 7.59 23.54 13.94
N GLU A 537 8.58 22.75 14.36
CA GLU A 537 9.15 22.81 15.71
C GLU A 537 10.22 23.91 15.83
N THR A 538 11.15 23.93 14.87
CA THR A 538 12.35 24.79 14.95
C THR A 538 12.29 26.06 14.10
N GLY A 539 11.33 26.16 13.17
CA GLY A 539 11.23 27.24 12.19
C GLY A 539 12.35 27.26 11.14
N ASN A 540 13.21 26.24 11.10
CA ASN A 540 14.25 26.13 10.08
C ASN A 540 13.63 25.99 8.69
N ILE A 541 14.22 26.68 7.72
CA ILE A 541 13.72 26.79 6.34
C ILE A 541 14.59 25.90 5.45
N PHE A 542 13.96 25.13 4.57
CA PHE A 542 14.62 24.30 3.56
C PHE A 542 14.20 24.79 2.19
N VAL A 543 15.15 25.09 1.30
CA VAL A 543 14.90 25.57 -0.05
C VAL A 543 15.50 24.61 -1.05
N SER A 544 14.71 24.12 -2.00
CA SER A 544 15.22 23.39 -3.16
C SER A 544 15.62 24.38 -4.26
N ASP A 545 16.89 24.32 -4.64
CA ASP A 545 17.50 25.18 -5.64
C ASP A 545 17.92 24.28 -6.80
N GLY A 546 16.96 24.09 -7.73
CA GLY A 546 16.85 22.82 -8.46
C GLY A 546 16.85 22.87 -9.98
N TYR A 547 16.52 24.00 -10.63
CA TYR A 547 16.47 24.03 -12.11
C TYR A 547 17.82 24.31 -12.79
N CYS A 548 18.73 25.04 -12.13
CA CYS A 548 20.13 25.21 -12.60
C CYS A 548 21.16 24.62 -11.62
N ASN A 549 20.79 24.54 -10.35
CA ASN A 549 21.59 23.95 -9.28
C ASN A 549 20.96 22.60 -8.89
N THR A 550 21.67 21.79 -8.09
CA THR A 550 21.21 20.44 -7.72
C THR A 550 21.28 20.23 -6.21
N ARG A 551 20.70 21.16 -5.44
CA ARG A 551 20.91 21.24 -3.98
C ARG A 551 19.66 21.59 -3.17
N ILE A 552 19.67 21.18 -1.91
CA ILE A 552 18.84 21.74 -0.84
C ILE A 552 19.72 22.63 0.03
N LEU A 553 19.23 23.83 0.39
CA LEU A 553 19.85 24.73 1.36
C LEU A 553 18.99 24.80 2.63
N LYS A 554 19.62 24.80 3.80
CA LYS A 554 18.97 25.02 5.11
C LYS A 554 19.34 26.39 5.67
N PHE A 555 18.34 27.12 6.14
CA PHE A 555 18.46 28.43 6.80
C PHE A 555 17.77 28.41 8.18
N SER A 556 18.19 29.29 9.09
CA SER A 556 17.48 29.56 10.34
C SER A 556 16.19 30.37 10.09
N PRO A 557 15.25 30.48 11.06
CA PRO A 557 14.02 31.27 10.91
C PRO A 557 14.26 32.72 10.46
N GLU A 558 15.42 33.29 10.82
CA GLU A 558 15.86 34.66 10.50
C GLU A 558 16.56 34.76 9.13
N GLY A 559 16.59 33.70 8.34
CA GLY A 559 17.18 33.68 7.01
C GLY A 559 18.70 33.49 6.96
N LYS A 560 19.34 33.15 8.08
CA LYS A 560 20.79 32.88 8.11
C LYS A 560 21.09 31.48 7.57
N TYR A 561 21.94 31.38 6.55
CA TYR A 561 22.43 30.09 6.03
C TYR A 561 23.01 29.22 7.15
N LEU A 562 22.67 27.92 7.16
CA LEU A 562 23.18 26.90 8.08
C LEU A 562 23.99 25.83 7.34
N SER A 563 23.40 25.17 6.35
CA SER A 563 24.00 24.03 5.63
C SER A 563 23.42 23.84 4.23
N ASP A 564 24.05 23.00 3.40
CA ASP A 564 23.51 22.54 2.12
C ASP A 564 23.89 21.07 1.85
N TRP A 565 23.18 20.42 0.91
CA TRP A 565 23.51 19.09 0.39
C TRP A 565 22.95 18.86 -1.03
N GLY A 566 23.29 17.73 -1.65
CA GLY A 566 22.91 17.37 -3.02
C GLY A 566 24.01 17.66 -4.04
N ALA A 567 24.41 18.94 -4.17
CA ALA A 567 25.37 19.37 -5.19
C ALA A 567 26.81 18.96 -4.84
N GLY A 568 27.28 17.84 -5.39
CA GLY A 568 28.71 17.52 -5.53
C GLY A 568 29.53 17.37 -4.26
N SER A 569 28.90 17.28 -3.07
CA SER A 569 29.58 17.34 -1.77
C SER A 569 30.71 16.30 -1.61
N LEU A 570 31.80 16.72 -0.98
CA LEU A 570 32.98 15.89 -0.74
C LEU A 570 32.71 14.74 0.26
N ASP A 571 31.69 14.89 1.13
CA ASP A 571 31.25 13.83 2.05
C ASP A 571 30.87 12.55 1.28
N ARG A 572 31.18 11.37 1.84
CA ARG A 572 30.76 10.09 1.27
C ARG A 572 29.40 9.62 1.74
N ARG A 573 28.85 10.19 2.82
CA ARG A 573 27.57 9.79 3.43
C ARG A 573 26.35 10.44 2.77
N ARG A 574 26.51 11.62 2.17
CA ARG A 574 25.46 12.40 1.48
C ARG A 574 25.32 12.06 -0.02
N ARG A 575 25.84 10.91 -0.47
CA ARG A 575 25.96 10.59 -1.91
C ARG A 575 24.72 9.91 -2.49
N VAL A 576 23.70 10.71 -2.75
CA VAL A 576 22.93 10.53 -3.99
C VAL A 576 22.72 11.91 -4.61
N PRO A 577 23.23 12.19 -5.83
CA PRO A 577 23.06 13.49 -6.46
C PRO A 577 21.63 13.64 -6.98
N PHE A 578 21.02 14.81 -6.76
CA PHE A 578 19.79 15.20 -7.44
C PHE A 578 20.08 15.58 -8.90
N GLN A 579 19.04 15.52 -9.74
CA GLN A 579 19.04 16.12 -11.08
C GLN A 579 18.19 17.40 -11.09
N ILE A 580 16.95 17.37 -10.56
CA ILE A 580 16.13 18.56 -10.27
C ILE A 580 15.32 18.29 -8.99
N PRO A 581 15.77 18.75 -7.81
CA PRO A 581 14.94 18.78 -6.62
C PRO A 581 13.81 19.81 -6.83
N HIS A 582 12.56 19.36 -6.90
CA HIS A 582 11.44 20.13 -7.45
C HIS A 582 10.37 20.52 -6.42
N SER A 583 10.13 19.68 -5.42
CA SER A 583 9.10 19.87 -4.38
C SER A 583 9.57 19.22 -3.08
N LEU A 584 9.17 19.81 -1.95
CA LEU A 584 9.62 19.50 -0.61
C LEU A 584 8.44 19.28 0.35
N ALA A 585 8.40 18.12 1.02
CA ALA A 585 7.48 17.89 2.13
C ALA A 585 8.26 17.63 3.42
N PHE A 586 7.98 18.42 4.46
CA PHE A 586 8.48 18.14 5.80
C PHE A 586 7.68 17.01 6.44
N VAL A 587 8.34 16.17 7.25
CA VAL A 587 7.76 15.00 7.91
C VAL A 587 7.91 15.19 9.43
N PRO A 588 6.95 15.86 10.10
CA PRO A 588 7.14 16.34 11.47
C PRO A 588 7.41 15.22 12.48
N ASP A 589 6.63 14.14 12.42
CA ASP A 589 6.69 13.01 13.37
C ASP A 589 7.97 12.18 13.26
N LYS A 590 8.81 12.44 12.25
CA LYS A 590 10.09 11.75 12.01
C LYS A 590 11.28 12.71 11.89
N ARG A 591 11.02 14.02 11.88
CA ARG A 591 12.00 15.12 11.71
C ARG A 591 12.86 14.92 10.45
N GLU A 592 12.16 14.63 9.36
CA GLU A 592 12.70 14.31 8.03
C GLU A 592 12.20 15.29 6.96
N LEU A 593 12.91 15.35 5.83
CA LEU A 593 12.53 16.11 4.62
C LEU A 593 12.46 15.16 3.42
N LEU A 594 11.29 15.09 2.78
CA LEU A 594 11.09 14.47 1.48
C LEU A 594 11.42 15.47 0.36
N VAL A 595 12.03 14.96 -0.70
CA VAL A 595 12.46 15.72 -1.88
C VAL A 595 12.02 14.97 -3.13
N ALA A 596 11.11 15.55 -3.92
CA ALA A 596 10.83 15.09 -5.27
C ALA A 596 12.03 15.44 -6.18
N ASP A 597 12.71 14.45 -6.73
CA ASP A 597 13.86 14.63 -7.63
C ASP A 597 13.44 14.28 -9.06
N ARG A 598 12.83 15.28 -9.72
CA ARG A 598 11.87 15.12 -10.81
C ARG A 598 12.39 14.27 -11.95
N GLU A 599 13.45 14.72 -12.61
CA GLU A 599 14.07 14.08 -13.77
C GLU A 599 14.65 12.68 -13.49
N ASN A 600 14.81 12.31 -12.21
CA ASN A 600 15.23 10.96 -11.80
C ASN A 600 14.04 10.03 -11.49
N GLY A 601 12.79 10.53 -11.56
CA GLY A 601 11.56 9.76 -11.34
C GLY A 601 11.48 9.13 -9.95
N ARG A 602 11.76 9.92 -8.90
CA ARG A 602 11.86 9.42 -7.51
C ARG A 602 11.58 10.48 -6.46
N VAL A 603 11.26 10.01 -5.25
CA VAL A 603 11.31 10.80 -4.01
C VAL A 603 12.49 10.32 -3.17
N GLN A 604 13.26 11.23 -2.59
CA GLN A 604 14.31 10.93 -1.61
C GLN A 604 13.99 11.54 -0.25
N CYS A 605 14.52 10.94 0.81
CA CYS A 605 14.29 11.37 2.17
C CYS A 605 15.60 11.59 2.94
N PHE A 606 15.66 12.68 3.70
CA PHE A 606 16.84 13.10 4.46
C PHE A 606 16.46 13.48 5.89
N MET A 607 17.35 13.24 6.86
CA MET A 607 17.19 13.76 8.22
C MET A 607 17.28 15.29 8.21
N ALA A 608 16.24 15.98 8.69
CA ALA A 608 16.14 17.44 8.57
C ALA A 608 17.25 18.19 9.35
N ASP A 609 17.76 17.61 10.44
CA ASP A 609 18.85 18.20 11.22
C ASP A 609 20.21 18.12 10.50
N THR A 610 20.57 16.95 9.96
CA THR A 610 21.92 16.68 9.46
C THR A 610 22.08 16.79 7.95
N GLY A 611 21.00 16.59 7.17
CA GLY A 611 21.07 16.39 5.72
C GLY A 611 21.65 15.03 5.32
N GLU A 612 21.60 14.02 6.21
CA GLU A 612 21.98 12.65 5.89
C GLU A 612 20.81 11.90 5.22
N PHE A 613 21.13 11.11 4.19
CA PHE A 613 20.15 10.34 3.41
C PHE A 613 19.59 9.17 4.22
N VAL A 614 18.27 9.07 4.27
CA VAL A 614 17.52 7.99 4.95
C VAL A 614 17.12 6.91 3.95
N LYS A 615 16.43 7.29 2.87
CA LYS A 615 15.85 6.35 1.89
C LYS A 615 15.51 7.02 0.56
N GLU A 616 15.40 6.19 -0.48
CA GLU A 616 14.84 6.53 -1.78
C GLU A 616 13.56 5.73 -2.03
N ILE A 617 12.60 6.35 -2.71
CA ILE A 617 11.36 5.78 -3.24
C ILE A 617 11.38 6.01 -4.75
N LYS A 618 11.57 4.93 -5.50
CA LYS A 618 11.45 4.92 -6.96
C LYS A 618 10.51 3.79 -7.36
N ARG A 619 9.66 4.08 -8.33
CA ARG A 619 8.61 3.23 -8.88
C ARG A 619 8.64 3.35 -10.40
N ASP A 620 8.51 2.24 -11.10
CA ASP A 620 8.46 2.23 -12.58
C ASP A 620 7.11 2.78 -13.06
N GLU A 621 6.09 2.60 -12.22
CA GLU A 621 4.74 3.15 -12.30
C GLU A 621 4.71 4.69 -12.42
N PHE A 622 5.76 5.40 -11.96
CA PHE A 622 5.87 6.85 -12.11
C PHE A 622 6.19 7.31 -13.54
N GLY A 623 6.67 6.45 -14.45
CA GLY A 623 6.93 6.86 -15.85
C GLY A 623 8.10 7.84 -16.07
N GLY A 624 8.97 8.02 -15.07
CA GLY A 624 10.25 8.72 -15.22
C GLY A 624 10.32 10.15 -14.68
N GLU A 625 9.19 10.86 -14.48
CA GLU A 625 9.17 12.17 -13.81
C GLU A 625 8.26 12.20 -12.59
N VAL A 626 8.70 12.87 -11.51
CA VAL A 626 7.92 13.08 -10.28
C VAL A 626 7.90 14.56 -9.94
N TYR A 627 6.75 15.23 -10.11
CA TYR A 627 6.66 16.68 -9.98
C TYR A 627 6.59 17.11 -8.51
N ALA A 628 5.70 16.51 -7.74
CA ALA A 628 5.48 16.94 -6.36
C ALA A 628 5.20 15.80 -5.39
N VAL A 629 5.45 16.10 -4.11
CA VAL A 629 5.30 15.19 -2.98
C VAL A 629 4.62 15.89 -1.80
N SER A 630 3.66 15.22 -1.17
CA SER A 630 3.04 15.65 0.08
C SER A 630 3.05 14.53 1.12
N TYR A 631 2.77 14.84 2.38
CA TYR A 631 2.82 13.88 3.48
C TYR A 631 1.71 14.10 4.51
N ALA A 632 1.07 13.01 4.94
CA ALA A 632 0.18 12.98 6.10
C ALA A 632 0.67 11.94 7.12
N PRO A 633 0.68 12.23 8.43
CA PRO A 633 1.12 11.29 9.47
C PRO A 633 0.12 10.15 9.76
N VAL A 634 -1.03 10.12 9.08
CA VAL A 634 -2.07 9.09 9.24
C VAL A 634 -1.55 7.69 8.87
N GLN A 635 -2.09 6.66 9.51
CA GLN A 635 -1.73 5.25 9.26
C GLN A 635 -0.21 4.93 9.36
N GLY A 636 0.54 5.70 10.16
CA GLY A 636 2.00 5.59 10.32
C GLY A 636 2.82 6.40 9.31
N GLY A 637 2.15 7.09 8.39
CA GLY A 637 2.72 7.96 7.37
C GLY A 637 2.27 7.56 5.97
N LEU A 638 1.53 8.43 5.29
CA LEU A 638 1.21 8.34 3.86
C LEU A 638 1.96 9.44 3.10
N ILE A 639 2.51 9.07 1.94
CA ILE A 639 3.19 9.96 1.01
C ILE A 639 2.33 10.05 -0.25
N TYR A 640 1.96 11.26 -0.65
CA TYR A 640 1.20 11.52 -1.86
C TYR A 640 2.16 12.04 -2.93
N VAL A 641 2.05 11.54 -4.16
CA VAL A 641 2.98 11.86 -5.25
C VAL A 641 2.20 12.09 -6.54
N VAL A 642 2.61 13.06 -7.36
CA VAL A 642 2.14 13.21 -8.76
C VAL A 642 3.30 13.05 -9.73
N ASN A 643 3.08 12.27 -10.80
CA ASN A 643 4.06 12.07 -11.86
C ASN A 643 3.87 13.03 -13.05
N GLY A 644 4.85 13.05 -13.96
CA GLY A 644 4.79 13.86 -15.18
C GLY A 644 5.23 13.10 -16.44
N GLU A 645 5.01 13.73 -17.59
CA GLU A 645 5.30 13.10 -18.89
C GLU A 645 6.81 13.18 -19.19
N SER A 646 7.50 12.04 -19.11
CA SER A 646 8.94 12.02 -19.38
C SER A 646 9.26 12.25 -20.88
N PRO A 647 10.10 13.24 -21.23
CA PRO A 647 10.49 13.54 -22.61
C PRO A 647 11.38 12.44 -23.23
N TYR A 648 11.75 11.42 -22.46
CA TYR A 648 12.53 10.26 -22.90
C TYR A 648 11.68 9.03 -23.26
N GLY A 649 10.35 9.16 -23.26
CA GLY A 649 9.44 8.21 -23.91
C GLY A 649 9.00 7.00 -23.08
N GLN A 650 9.31 6.95 -21.77
CA GLN A 650 8.70 5.99 -20.84
C GLN A 650 7.34 6.51 -20.33
N SER A 651 6.45 6.93 -21.23
CA SER A 651 5.17 7.56 -20.89
C SER A 651 4.23 6.58 -20.17
N ALA A 652 4.26 6.61 -18.84
CA ALA A 652 3.17 6.10 -18.01
C ALA A 652 2.02 7.13 -18.00
N PRO A 653 0.77 6.71 -17.72
CA PRO A 653 -0.33 7.66 -17.52
C PRO A 653 0.00 8.67 -16.41
N LEU A 654 -0.45 9.92 -16.59
CA LEU A 654 -0.39 10.92 -15.53
C LEU A 654 -1.42 10.57 -14.45
N ARG A 655 -0.95 10.43 -13.21
CA ARG A 655 -1.71 10.01 -12.03
C ARG A 655 -1.16 10.63 -10.75
N GLY A 656 -2.03 10.72 -9.76
CA GLY A 656 -1.65 10.76 -8.35
C GLY A 656 -1.43 9.34 -7.82
N PHE A 657 -0.54 9.22 -6.83
CA PHE A 657 -0.19 7.97 -6.17
C PHE A 657 -0.20 8.20 -4.66
N VAL A 658 -0.89 7.34 -3.91
CA VAL A 658 -0.77 7.26 -2.45
C VAL A 658 0.20 6.14 -2.13
N LEU A 659 1.22 6.39 -1.32
CA LEU A 659 2.23 5.39 -0.92
C LEU A 659 2.36 5.31 0.59
N ASN A 660 2.52 4.10 1.12
CA ASN A 660 2.88 3.93 2.53
C ASN A 660 4.32 4.42 2.76
N TYR A 661 4.54 5.34 3.71
CA TYR A 661 5.86 5.87 4.02
C TYR A 661 6.88 4.74 4.32
N SER A 662 6.48 3.74 5.11
CA SER A 662 7.39 2.73 5.66
C SER A 662 7.75 1.66 4.64
N THR A 663 6.75 1.08 3.95
CA THR A 663 6.98 0.01 2.97
C THR A 663 7.30 0.53 1.56
N LYS A 664 6.99 1.81 1.29
CA LYS A 664 7.13 2.48 -0.02
C LYS A 664 6.25 1.88 -1.13
N GLU A 665 5.31 1.01 -0.78
CA GLU A 665 4.35 0.43 -1.71
C GLU A 665 3.30 1.48 -2.08
N ILE A 666 2.87 1.48 -3.33
CA ILE A 666 1.68 2.20 -3.76
C ILE A 666 0.47 1.50 -3.13
N LEU A 667 -0.40 2.28 -2.50
CA LEU A 667 -1.66 1.85 -1.89
C LEU A 667 -2.84 2.15 -2.82
N ASP A 668 -2.82 3.32 -3.45
CA ASP A 668 -3.87 3.81 -4.36
C ASP A 668 -3.24 4.61 -5.52
N THR A 669 -3.92 4.66 -6.67
CA THR A 669 -3.60 5.57 -7.77
C THR A 669 -4.86 6.23 -8.31
N PHE A 670 -4.88 7.56 -8.35
CA PHE A 670 -6.03 8.37 -8.74
C PHE A 670 -5.72 9.27 -9.94
N ALA A 671 -6.75 9.67 -10.66
CA ALA A 671 -6.71 10.65 -11.74
C ALA A 671 -8.10 11.31 -11.86
N PRO A 672 -8.25 12.49 -12.49
CA PRO A 672 -9.56 13.07 -12.67
C PRO A 672 -10.32 12.38 -13.80
N ASP A 673 -11.63 12.26 -13.61
CA ASP A 673 -12.59 11.71 -14.55
C ASP A 673 -13.16 12.80 -15.46
N THR A 674 -13.29 14.03 -14.94
CA THR A 674 -13.80 15.18 -15.71
C THR A 674 -12.81 15.64 -16.78
N GLN A 675 -11.51 15.57 -16.49
CA GLN A 675 -10.43 15.99 -17.38
C GLN A 675 -9.15 15.18 -17.14
N LYS A 676 -8.34 15.02 -18.18
CA LYS A 676 -7.01 14.43 -18.00
C LYS A 676 -6.03 15.45 -17.42
N PHE A 677 -5.23 15.03 -16.46
CA PHE A 677 -3.99 15.70 -16.10
C PHE A 677 -3.16 15.98 -17.38
N LYS A 678 -2.52 17.16 -17.42
CA LYS A 678 -1.61 17.63 -18.47
C LYS A 678 -0.25 17.99 -17.89
N MET A 679 -0.23 18.71 -16.76
CA MET A 679 0.98 18.96 -15.98
C MET A 679 0.61 19.14 -14.50
N PRO A 680 0.33 18.04 -13.76
CA PRO A 680 0.04 18.08 -12.33
C PRO A 680 1.33 18.47 -11.59
N HIS A 681 1.43 19.76 -11.30
CA HIS A 681 2.68 20.43 -10.96
C HIS A 681 2.93 20.45 -9.45
N ASP A 682 1.86 20.48 -8.66
CA ASP A 682 1.94 20.40 -7.20
C ASP A 682 0.76 19.61 -6.58
N ILE A 683 0.96 19.07 -5.38
CA ILE A 683 -0.01 18.26 -4.64
C ILE A 683 0.05 18.57 -3.13
N VAL A 684 -1.12 18.77 -2.50
CA VAL A 684 -1.23 18.93 -1.05
C VAL A 684 -2.37 18.10 -0.46
N VAL A 685 -2.17 17.58 0.75
CA VAL A 685 -3.16 16.82 1.52
C VAL A 685 -3.57 17.60 2.79
N THR A 686 -4.87 17.64 3.08
CA THR A 686 -5.42 18.25 4.31
C THR A 686 -5.41 17.26 5.48
N LYS A 687 -5.62 17.75 6.72
CA LYS A 687 -5.70 16.89 7.92
C LYS A 687 -6.84 15.86 7.82
N ASP A 688 -7.88 16.15 7.05
CA ASP A 688 -9.05 15.30 6.86
C ASP A 688 -8.87 14.23 5.76
N GLY A 689 -7.74 14.23 5.05
CA GLY A 689 -7.44 13.29 3.97
C GLY A 689 -7.96 13.69 2.58
N SER A 690 -8.58 14.88 2.42
CA SER A 690 -8.80 15.45 1.09
C SER A 690 -7.46 15.79 0.43
N VAL A 691 -7.37 15.62 -0.89
CA VAL A 691 -6.17 15.91 -1.68
C VAL A 691 -6.49 16.93 -2.75
N TYR A 692 -5.58 17.88 -2.98
CA TYR A 692 -5.68 18.87 -4.06
C TYR A 692 -4.47 18.74 -4.98
N VAL A 693 -4.71 18.73 -6.29
CA VAL A 693 -3.66 18.70 -7.32
C VAL A 693 -3.79 19.93 -8.23
N GLY A 694 -2.71 20.68 -8.35
CA GLY A 694 -2.63 21.87 -9.21
C GLY A 694 -2.10 21.51 -10.58
N ASP A 695 -2.90 21.66 -11.64
CA ASP A 695 -2.47 21.46 -13.01
C ASP A 695 -2.08 22.78 -13.68
N ALA A 696 -0.78 22.92 -13.97
CA ALA A 696 -0.16 24.12 -14.51
C ALA A 696 -0.40 24.34 -16.01
N THR A 697 -1.06 23.40 -16.70
CA THR A 697 -1.38 23.46 -18.14
C THR A 697 -2.90 23.40 -18.40
N SER A 698 -3.68 22.96 -17.42
CA SER A 698 -5.13 23.17 -17.37
C SER A 698 -5.54 24.47 -16.64
N ASP A 699 -4.59 25.16 -16.02
CA ASP A 699 -4.81 26.38 -15.20
C ASP A 699 -5.85 26.15 -14.09
N SER A 700 -5.85 24.96 -13.49
CA SER A 700 -6.94 24.47 -12.62
C SER A 700 -6.41 23.75 -11.37
N VAL A 701 -7.18 23.76 -10.28
CA VAL A 701 -6.98 22.82 -9.15
C VAL A 701 -8.09 21.78 -9.17
N ILE A 702 -7.73 20.51 -9.11
CA ILE A 702 -8.66 19.39 -8.95
C ILE A 702 -8.66 18.94 -7.49
N LYS A 703 -9.84 18.69 -6.92
CA LYS A 703 -9.99 18.12 -5.57
C LYS A 703 -10.36 16.64 -5.64
N PHE A 704 -9.68 15.84 -4.84
CA PHE A 704 -10.01 14.44 -4.57
C PHE A 704 -10.41 14.25 -3.10
N VAL A 705 -11.30 13.30 -2.84
CA VAL A 705 -11.72 12.89 -1.49
C VAL A 705 -11.77 11.36 -1.39
N PRO A 706 -11.55 10.77 -0.20
CA PRO A 706 -11.81 9.35 -0.01
C PRO A 706 -13.27 9.00 -0.31
N SER A 707 -13.54 7.91 -1.02
CA SER A 707 -14.89 7.44 -1.44
C SER A 707 -15.98 7.59 -0.36
N GLU A 708 -15.66 7.18 0.88
CA GLU A 708 -16.54 7.25 2.05
C GLU A 708 -17.13 8.66 2.28
N LYS A 709 -16.42 9.72 1.89
CA LYS A 709 -16.86 11.11 2.00
C LYS A 709 -17.65 11.61 0.79
N ALA A 710 -17.44 11.02 -0.38
CA ALA A 710 -18.20 11.35 -1.59
C ALA A 710 -19.67 10.89 -1.45
N GLU A 711 -19.88 9.63 -1.04
CA GLU A 711 -21.22 9.05 -0.83
C GLU A 711 -22.07 9.88 0.15
N HIS A 712 -21.49 10.28 1.29
CA HIS A 712 -22.19 11.07 2.31
C HIS A 712 -22.66 12.46 1.81
N ARG A 713 -21.96 13.09 0.86
CA ARG A 713 -22.40 14.39 0.28
C ARG A 713 -23.51 14.19 -0.76
N SER A 714 -23.48 13.10 -1.54
CA SER A 714 -24.55 12.73 -2.47
C SER A 714 -25.89 12.47 -1.76
N VAL A 715 -25.88 11.82 -0.58
CA VAL A 715 -27.08 11.63 0.24
C VAL A 715 -27.67 12.98 0.70
N LYS A 716 -26.85 13.95 1.13
CA LYS A 716 -27.33 15.31 1.47
C LYS A 716 -27.90 16.06 0.25
N LYS A 717 -27.38 15.82 -0.96
CA LYS A 717 -27.94 16.35 -2.23
C LYS A 717 -29.31 15.75 -2.58
N GLY A 718 -29.65 14.58 -2.02
CA GLY A 718 -30.91 13.85 -2.22
C GLY A 718 -32.14 14.35 -1.43
N GLY A 719 -32.01 15.42 -0.63
CA GLY A 719 -33.17 16.10 -0.03
C GLY A 719 -33.71 15.52 1.28
N ILE A 720 -32.90 14.74 2.03
CA ILE A 720 -33.23 14.30 3.40
C ILE A 720 -32.49 15.17 4.41
N GLU A 721 -33.19 16.12 5.04
CA GLU A 721 -32.67 16.86 6.19
C GLU A 721 -32.62 15.95 7.43
N VAL A 722 -31.45 15.40 7.72
CA VAL A 722 -31.15 14.82 9.04
C VAL A 722 -30.72 15.96 9.97
N GLN A 723 -31.42 16.14 11.08
CA GLN A 723 -31.03 17.13 12.10
C GLN A 723 -29.73 16.67 12.78
N GLU A 724 -28.67 17.46 12.61
CA GLU A 724 -27.42 17.29 13.35
C GLU A 724 -27.65 17.64 14.82
N ILE A 725 -27.45 16.67 15.71
CA ILE A 725 -27.53 16.86 17.16
C ILE A 725 -26.16 17.29 17.65
N GLU A 726 -26.01 18.55 18.06
CA GLU A 726 -24.78 19.03 18.68
C GLU A 726 -24.57 18.34 20.04
N GLU A 727 -23.52 17.52 20.16
CA GLU A 727 -23.06 17.02 21.46
C GLU A 727 -22.39 18.15 22.26
N THR A 728 -23.19 18.87 23.04
CA THR A 728 -22.71 19.98 23.88
C THR A 728 -22.07 19.48 25.17
N GLU A 729 -20.73 19.53 25.27
CA GLU A 729 -20.01 19.30 26.53
C GLU A 729 -20.36 20.37 27.59
N THR A 730 -21.14 19.97 28.61
CA THR A 730 -21.52 20.88 29.69
C THR A 730 -20.41 21.06 30.73
N PHE A 731 -19.51 22.02 30.53
CA PHE A 731 -18.64 22.52 31.60
C PHE A 731 -19.33 23.58 32.46
N VAL A 732 -19.38 23.35 33.78
CA VAL A 732 -20.00 24.25 34.75
C VAL A 732 -18.94 25.10 35.45
N GLN A 733 -18.92 26.41 35.19
CA GLN A 733 -18.43 27.41 36.15
C GLN A 733 -19.10 28.79 35.96
N ALA A 734 -18.99 29.66 36.96
CA ALA A 734 -20.05 30.61 37.28
C ALA A 734 -19.80 32.08 36.90
N ASN A 735 -20.89 32.73 36.47
CA ASN A 735 -21.26 34.14 36.62
C ASN A 735 -20.17 35.20 36.91
N LEU A 736 -20.12 36.22 36.04
CA LEU A 736 -20.31 37.63 36.42
C LEU A 736 -20.77 38.46 35.20
N LYS A 737 -21.60 39.50 35.42
CA LYS A 737 -22.13 40.44 34.38
C LYS A 737 -21.58 41.86 34.64
N PRO A 738 -21.44 42.71 33.60
CA PRO A 738 -22.51 43.66 33.17
C PRO A 738 -23.03 43.36 31.74
N ILE A 739 -24.25 43.67 31.26
CA ILE A 739 -25.10 44.89 31.32
C ILE A 739 -24.48 46.03 30.46
N HIS A 740 -25.10 46.60 29.41
CA HIS A 740 -26.52 46.80 29.04
C HIS A 740 -26.89 46.42 27.57
N LYS A 741 -28.08 46.82 27.08
CA LYS A 741 -28.72 46.46 25.78
C LYS A 741 -29.22 47.75 25.02
N PRO A 742 -29.99 47.74 23.89
CA PRO A 742 -29.67 48.58 22.72
C PRO A 742 -30.77 49.56 22.23
N LEU A 743 -30.43 50.39 21.23
CA LEU A 743 -31.31 50.89 20.14
C LEU A 743 -30.44 50.98 18.84
N ALA A 744 -30.84 50.67 17.61
CA ALA A 744 -32.11 50.63 16.87
C ALA A 744 -32.54 51.95 16.20
N GLN A 745 -32.25 52.11 14.89
CA GLN A 745 -33.11 52.78 13.88
C GLN A 745 -32.54 52.72 12.44
N SER A 746 -33.44 52.96 11.46
CA SER A 746 -33.34 53.04 9.99
C SER A 746 -34.25 54.25 9.60
N PRO A 747 -34.19 54.96 8.42
CA PRO A 747 -34.00 54.40 7.07
C PRO A 747 -33.49 55.34 5.92
N GLN A 748 -33.70 54.89 4.67
CA GLN A 748 -34.01 55.64 3.43
C GLN A 748 -32.90 56.21 2.51
N ALA A 749 -33.34 56.49 1.26
CA ALA A 749 -32.54 56.79 0.05
C ALA A 749 -32.41 58.33 -0.20
N THR A 750 -31.89 58.89 -1.31
CA THR A 750 -32.15 58.64 -2.75
C THR A 750 -31.06 59.30 -3.64
N VAL A 751 -30.98 58.94 -4.93
CA VAL A 751 -29.99 59.44 -5.92
C VAL A 751 -30.54 60.57 -6.81
N PRO A 752 -29.71 61.59 -7.08
CA PRO A 752 -29.60 62.25 -8.40
C PRO A 752 -28.10 62.41 -8.82
N GLU A 753 -27.68 62.56 -10.09
CA GLU A 753 -28.40 62.55 -11.38
C GLU A 753 -27.49 62.06 -12.55
N LEU A 754 -27.47 62.75 -13.71
CA LEU A 754 -26.88 62.34 -15.02
C LEU A 754 -26.17 63.56 -15.72
N PRO A 755 -25.35 63.41 -16.79
CA PRO A 755 -25.87 63.17 -18.15
C PRO A 755 -25.04 62.25 -19.09
N GLU A 756 -25.73 61.67 -20.08
CA GLU A 756 -25.19 60.90 -21.19
C GLU A 756 -24.65 61.78 -22.34
N VAL A 757 -23.75 61.20 -23.16
CA VAL A 757 -23.85 61.30 -24.63
C VAL A 757 -23.65 59.89 -25.20
N ALA A 758 -24.52 59.46 -26.11
CA ALA A 758 -24.55 58.09 -26.64
C ALA A 758 -24.07 58.01 -28.09
N GLU A 759 -23.57 56.84 -28.50
CA GLU A 759 -23.55 56.45 -29.92
C GLU A 759 -23.84 54.94 -30.13
N LYS A 760 -24.09 54.52 -31.37
CA LYS A 760 -25.00 53.40 -31.70
C LYS A 760 -24.34 52.07 -32.07
N GLN A 761 -25.12 51.00 -31.88
CA GLN A 761 -24.92 49.69 -32.53
C GLN A 761 -24.96 49.77 -34.07
N PRO A 762 -24.26 48.87 -34.77
CA PRO A 762 -24.63 48.35 -36.08
C PRO A 762 -25.21 46.92 -36.00
N ASN A 763 -26.18 46.61 -36.88
CA ASN A 763 -26.85 45.30 -36.99
C ASN A 763 -26.21 44.45 -38.12
N PRO A 764 -26.36 43.10 -38.15
CA PRO A 764 -25.54 42.24 -39.01
C PRO A 764 -26.07 42.12 -40.45
N ALA A 765 -25.38 42.74 -41.42
CA ALA A 765 -25.65 42.52 -42.86
C ALA A 765 -24.48 42.80 -43.83
N GLN A 766 -23.21 42.81 -43.40
CA GLN A 766 -22.10 43.14 -44.33
C GLN A 766 -20.71 42.57 -43.99
N GLN A 767 -20.56 41.24 -43.93
CA GLN A 767 -19.22 40.62 -43.97
C GLN A 767 -19.10 39.33 -44.81
N ALA A 768 -20.01 39.13 -45.77
CA ALA A 768 -19.91 38.07 -46.78
C ALA A 768 -18.94 38.44 -47.93
N LYS A 769 -17.70 38.88 -47.62
CA LYS A 769 -16.64 39.07 -48.62
C LYS A 769 -15.20 39.07 -48.06
N ALA A 770 -14.84 38.01 -47.34
CA ALA A 770 -13.45 37.72 -46.93
C ALA A 770 -13.16 36.20 -46.85
N LEU A 771 -13.85 35.40 -47.67
CA LEU A 771 -13.68 33.94 -47.75
C LEU A 771 -13.10 33.50 -49.12
N GLU A 772 -12.31 34.37 -49.74
CA GLU A 772 -11.63 34.18 -51.02
C GLU A 772 -10.25 34.87 -50.99
N ASP A 773 -9.35 34.47 -50.08
CA ASP A 773 -7.88 34.64 -50.23
C ASP A 773 -7.10 33.98 -49.08
N LYS A 774 -7.11 32.64 -49.01
CA LYS A 774 -6.07 31.89 -48.26
C LYS A 774 -5.78 30.46 -48.75
N GLU A 775 -6.19 30.13 -49.97
CA GLU A 775 -5.89 28.84 -50.62
C GLU A 775 -4.71 28.92 -51.62
N LYS A 776 -4.00 30.06 -51.67
CA LYS A 776 -2.87 30.32 -52.59
C LYS A 776 -1.52 30.56 -51.92
N GLU A 777 -1.27 29.91 -50.79
CA GLU A 777 0.09 29.85 -50.20
C GLU A 777 0.50 28.44 -49.73
N LYS A 778 -0.05 27.38 -50.36
CA LYS A 778 0.43 25.99 -50.18
C LYS A 778 1.06 25.36 -51.42
N GLU A 779 1.09 26.06 -52.56
CA GLU A 779 1.59 25.51 -53.84
C GLU A 779 2.98 26.05 -54.27
N THR A 780 3.58 26.95 -53.48
CA THR A 780 4.84 27.64 -53.85
C THR A 780 6.10 27.14 -53.12
N ILE A 781 5.96 26.22 -52.16
CA ILE A 781 7.10 25.63 -51.42
C ILE A 781 7.44 24.21 -51.94
N ALA A 782 6.44 23.45 -52.41
CA ALA A 782 6.62 22.10 -52.96
C ALA A 782 7.51 22.05 -54.23
N ASN A 783 7.68 23.16 -54.94
CA ASN A 783 8.40 23.24 -56.22
C ASN A 783 9.81 23.87 -56.13
N LYS A 784 10.38 24.10 -54.94
CA LYS A 784 11.75 24.65 -54.78
C LYS A 784 12.77 23.71 -54.12
N ALA A 785 12.48 22.40 -54.13
CA ALA A 785 13.35 21.34 -53.60
C ALA A 785 13.74 20.27 -54.64
N LYS A 786 13.81 20.62 -55.93
CA LYS A 786 14.16 19.70 -57.04
C LYS A 786 15.27 20.22 -57.97
N SER A 787 16.39 20.69 -57.41
CA SER A 787 17.56 21.06 -58.23
C SER A 787 18.90 21.05 -57.47
N GLN A 788 19.33 19.90 -56.93
CA GLN A 788 20.75 19.61 -56.64
C GLN A 788 20.93 18.11 -56.33
N GLY A 789 21.30 17.32 -57.35
CA GLY A 789 21.65 15.91 -57.17
C GLY A 789 23.15 15.75 -56.93
N LEU A 790 23.54 15.08 -55.84
CA LEU A 790 24.91 14.58 -55.70
C LEU A 790 25.15 13.44 -56.71
N SER A 791 26.35 13.36 -57.26
CA SER A 791 26.66 12.36 -58.29
C SER A 791 26.82 10.95 -57.71
N PRO A 792 26.51 9.88 -58.47
CA PRO A 792 26.58 8.49 -57.97
C PRO A 792 27.95 8.06 -57.43
N ALA A 793 29.04 8.71 -57.85
CA ALA A 793 30.40 8.43 -57.38
C ALA A 793 30.66 8.84 -55.92
N VAL A 794 29.89 9.79 -55.37
CA VAL A 794 30.03 10.24 -53.97
C VAL A 794 29.33 9.28 -53.02
N ILE A 795 28.16 8.77 -53.42
CA ILE A 795 27.36 7.84 -52.60
C ILE A 795 28.09 6.50 -52.44
N THR A 796 28.69 5.99 -53.53
CA THR A 796 29.45 4.73 -53.51
C THR A 796 30.77 4.83 -52.72
N THR A 797 31.40 5.99 -52.67
CA THR A 797 32.62 6.20 -51.86
C THR A 797 32.31 6.34 -50.37
N LEU A 798 31.24 7.04 -49.97
CA LEU A 798 30.85 7.10 -48.54
C LEU A 798 30.45 5.71 -47.98
N LEU A 799 29.69 4.92 -48.76
CA LEU A 799 29.22 3.59 -48.32
C LEU A 799 30.36 2.58 -48.10
N LEU A 800 31.51 2.75 -48.76
CA LEU A 800 32.70 1.90 -48.56
C LEU A 800 33.63 2.40 -47.44
N LEU A 801 33.60 3.70 -47.11
CA LEU A 801 34.43 4.28 -46.05
C LEU A 801 33.85 4.04 -44.64
N LEU A 802 32.53 4.09 -44.47
CA LEU A 802 31.88 3.92 -43.17
C LEU A 802 32.21 2.57 -42.48
N PRO A 803 32.17 1.40 -43.17
CA PRO A 803 32.57 0.13 -42.57
C PRO A 803 34.06 0.09 -42.19
N LEU A 804 34.92 0.68 -43.02
CA LEU A 804 36.37 0.69 -42.81
C LEU A 804 36.76 1.49 -41.56
N VAL A 805 36.15 2.68 -41.38
CA VAL A 805 36.34 3.51 -40.19
C VAL A 805 35.85 2.78 -38.92
N LEU A 806 34.72 2.06 -39.00
CA LEU A 806 34.19 1.29 -37.87
C LEU A 806 35.15 0.16 -37.44
N VAL A 807 35.71 -0.59 -38.40
CA VAL A 807 36.69 -1.66 -38.13
C VAL A 807 37.99 -1.10 -37.53
N ILE A 808 38.46 0.05 -38.01
CA ILE A 808 39.64 0.74 -37.45
C ILE A 808 39.37 1.19 -36.01
N ALA A 809 38.20 1.79 -35.73
CA ALA A 809 37.82 2.21 -34.39
C ALA A 809 37.76 1.03 -33.40
N ILE A 810 37.17 -0.10 -33.80
CA ILE A 810 37.14 -1.34 -33.01
C ILE A 810 38.56 -1.88 -32.77
N GLY A 811 39.42 -1.87 -33.80
CA GLY A 811 40.82 -2.29 -33.67
C GLY A 811 41.63 -1.42 -32.69
N VAL A 812 41.44 -0.11 -32.73
CA VAL A 812 42.04 0.83 -31.77
C VAL A 812 41.51 0.59 -30.36
N PHE A 813 40.19 0.40 -30.18
CA PHE A 813 39.59 0.13 -28.87
C PHE A 813 40.09 -1.17 -28.24
N VAL A 814 40.22 -2.24 -29.03
CA VAL A 814 40.80 -3.53 -28.59
C VAL A 814 42.28 -3.37 -28.21
N ARG A 815 43.06 -2.61 -29.00
CA ARG A 815 44.48 -2.35 -28.72
C ARG A 815 44.66 -1.51 -27.45
N TRP A 816 43.86 -0.46 -27.26
CA TRP A 816 43.81 0.38 -26.06
C TRP A 816 43.46 -0.44 -24.81
N LYS A 817 42.44 -1.29 -24.89
CA LYS A 817 42.04 -2.19 -23.80
C LYS A 817 43.14 -3.21 -23.45
N LYS A 818 43.90 -3.69 -24.44
CA LYS A 818 45.02 -4.64 -24.21
C LYS A 818 46.23 -3.98 -23.57
N SER A 819 46.58 -2.73 -23.93
CA SER A 819 47.66 -1.96 -23.30
C SER A 819 47.33 -1.46 -21.89
N ARG A 820 46.08 -1.56 -21.43
CA ARG A 820 45.67 -1.15 -20.07
C ARG A 820 45.55 -2.31 -19.07
N MET A 821 46.00 -3.51 -19.44
CA MET A 821 45.92 -4.72 -18.60
C MET A 821 47.28 -5.36 -18.25
N TYR A 822 48.38 -4.84 -18.83
CA TYR A 822 49.75 -5.12 -18.40
C TYR A 822 50.56 -3.82 -18.46
N GLY A 823 51.08 -3.40 -17.31
CA GLY A 823 51.97 -2.26 -17.12
C GLY A 823 52.57 -2.36 -15.72
N ASP A 824 53.89 -2.24 -15.63
CA ASP A 824 54.65 -2.70 -14.47
C ASP A 824 54.50 -1.82 -13.22
N HIS A 825 54.58 -2.46 -12.06
CA HIS A 825 55.16 -1.86 -10.85
C HIS A 825 55.94 -2.93 -10.07
N GLU A 826 57.23 -3.03 -10.39
CA GLU A 826 58.25 -3.68 -9.56
C GLU A 826 58.73 -2.70 -8.47
N VAL A 827 59.49 -3.20 -7.47
CA VAL A 827 60.15 -2.43 -6.38
C VAL A 827 59.15 -1.93 -5.30
N LYS A 828 59.30 -2.20 -3.99
CA LYS A 828 60.43 -2.73 -3.20
C LYS A 828 59.93 -3.56 -2.00
N LEU A 829 60.77 -4.48 -1.52
CA LEU A 829 60.62 -5.17 -0.23
C LEU A 829 61.99 -5.18 0.47
N GLU A 830 62.01 -4.92 1.78
CA GLU A 830 63.09 -5.20 2.78
C GLU A 830 62.57 -4.77 4.18
N PRO A 831 63.11 -5.27 5.33
CA PRO A 831 62.25 -6.10 6.18
C PRO A 831 62.29 -5.85 7.69
N SER A 832 61.28 -6.39 8.38
CA SER A 832 61.36 -6.93 9.75
C SER A 832 60.13 -7.82 10.03
N GLY A 833 60.17 -8.97 10.70
CA GLY A 833 61.32 -9.76 11.15
C GLY A 833 61.33 -10.07 12.65
N SER A 834 60.60 -11.09 13.11
CA SER A 834 60.96 -11.95 14.27
C SER A 834 60.03 -13.17 14.41
N SER A 835 60.56 -14.26 14.98
CA SER A 835 59.94 -15.36 15.78
C SER A 835 58.43 -15.65 15.72
N GLY A 836 57.94 -16.90 15.70
CA GLY A 836 58.63 -18.20 15.81
C GLY A 836 57.89 -19.19 16.76
N GLY A 837 57.96 -20.50 16.48
CA GLY A 837 57.27 -21.57 17.23
C GLY A 837 56.08 -22.13 16.45
N ILE A 838 55.93 -23.39 16.00
CA ILE A 838 56.43 -24.77 16.30
C ILE A 838 55.21 -25.68 16.60
N LEU A 839 55.23 -26.89 16.07
CA LEU A 839 54.15 -27.90 16.14
C LEU A 839 53.95 -28.47 17.57
N GLY A 840 52.71 -28.87 17.87
CA GLY A 840 52.38 -29.78 18.99
C GLY A 840 51.19 -30.69 18.66
N LYS A 841 51.43 -32.01 18.52
CA LYS A 841 50.37 -33.05 18.40
C LYS A 841 50.02 -33.61 19.79
N LEU A 842 48.77 -34.09 19.95
CA LEU A 842 48.29 -35.35 20.59
C LEU A 842 46.79 -35.14 20.94
N ARG A 843 45.79 -35.93 20.50
CA ARG A 843 45.54 -37.39 20.52
C ARG A 843 45.02 -37.89 21.89
N GLY A 844 43.70 -38.10 22.05
CA GLY A 844 43.14 -38.59 23.33
C GLY A 844 41.67 -39.01 23.40
N LYS A 845 41.33 -40.19 22.84
CA LYS A 845 40.27 -41.16 23.26
C LYS A 845 38.78 -40.74 23.40
N ALA A 846 37.93 -41.77 23.24
CA ALA A 846 36.46 -41.72 23.28
C ALA A 846 35.88 -42.31 24.60
N ALA A 847 34.55 -42.51 24.61
CA ALA A 847 33.63 -42.99 25.65
C ALA A 847 32.77 -41.86 26.27
N GLY A 848 31.48 -42.07 26.57
CA GLY A 848 30.68 -43.29 26.40
C GLY A 848 29.17 -43.02 26.56
N THR A 849 28.33 -44.01 26.19
CA THR A 849 26.86 -43.91 26.27
C THR A 849 26.33 -44.05 27.69
N LEU A 850 25.22 -43.35 28.00
CA LEU A 850 24.26 -43.78 29.02
C LEU A 850 22.85 -43.33 28.63
N ASN A 851 21.86 -44.14 28.98
CA ASN A 851 20.45 -44.02 28.57
C ASN A 851 19.57 -44.59 29.71
N LEU A 852 18.58 -43.81 30.16
CA LEU A 852 17.54 -44.10 31.16
C LEU A 852 16.59 -42.87 31.17
N GLY A 853 15.28 -42.97 31.33
CA GLY A 853 14.40 -44.14 31.43
C GLY A 853 12.95 -43.69 31.74
N ASN A 854 11.95 -44.40 31.22
CA ASN A 854 10.52 -44.03 31.33
C ASN A 854 10.03 -43.82 32.78
N PHE A 855 8.99 -42.99 32.96
CA PHE A 855 8.00 -43.25 34.00
C PHE A 855 6.57 -42.82 33.63
N PHE A 856 5.62 -43.67 34.02
CA PHE A 856 4.15 -43.55 33.96
C PHE A 856 3.46 -43.49 32.59
N ALA A 857 2.19 -43.89 32.59
CA ALA A 857 1.48 -44.40 31.42
C ALA A 857 -0.05 -44.20 31.53
N THR A 858 -0.68 -44.12 30.36
CA THR A 858 -2.07 -44.48 30.05
C THR A 858 -3.18 -44.12 31.06
N HIS A 859 -4.04 -43.20 30.64
CA HIS A 859 -5.49 -43.45 30.67
C HIS A 859 -6.05 -43.39 29.25
N LYS A 860 -6.99 -44.28 28.91
CA LYS A 860 -7.74 -44.25 27.65
C LYS A 860 -9.08 -43.54 27.87
N GLY A 861 -9.49 -42.72 26.91
CA GLY A 861 -10.83 -42.12 26.85
C GLY A 861 -10.88 -41.11 25.71
N TYR A 862 -11.91 -41.19 24.87
CA TYR A 862 -12.17 -40.35 23.69
C TYR A 862 -11.11 -40.34 22.57
N THR A 863 -11.49 -40.92 21.43
CA THR A 863 -10.80 -40.79 20.14
C THR A 863 -11.01 -39.37 19.59
N ARG A 864 -9.96 -38.54 19.58
CA ARG A 864 -9.98 -37.18 19.02
C ARG A 864 -9.82 -37.17 17.49
N GLN A 865 -10.48 -38.10 16.79
CA GLN A 865 -10.60 -38.14 15.32
C GLN A 865 -11.99 -37.58 14.96
N GLY A 866 -12.04 -36.41 14.32
CA GLY A 866 -13.31 -35.78 13.97
C GLY A 866 -13.31 -34.25 13.80
N PHE A 867 -12.15 -33.61 13.61
CA PHE A 867 -12.08 -32.16 13.34
C PHE A 867 -11.58 -31.82 11.93
N ASP A 868 -10.84 -32.71 11.27
CA ASP A 868 -10.37 -32.55 9.89
C ASP A 868 -11.44 -32.89 8.83
N ARG A 869 -12.71 -32.69 9.17
CA ARG A 869 -13.88 -32.91 8.30
C ARG A 869 -14.95 -31.83 8.45
N LEU A 870 -14.58 -30.71 9.07
CA LEU A 870 -15.49 -29.68 9.60
C LEU A 870 -15.00 -28.25 9.36
N SER A 871 -14.42 -28.03 8.19
CA SER A 871 -15.12 -27.14 7.26
C SER A 871 -15.57 -28.00 6.09
N THR A 872 -16.71 -27.62 5.49
CA THR A 872 -17.16 -27.95 4.12
C THR A 872 -17.80 -29.31 3.83
N GLU A 873 -18.81 -29.26 2.96
CA GLU A 873 -19.23 -30.26 1.96
C GLU A 873 -20.35 -29.62 1.12
N GLY A 874 -20.64 -30.16 -0.08
CA GLY A 874 -21.69 -29.63 -0.95
C GLY A 874 -22.48 -30.73 -1.64
N SER A 875 -23.81 -30.69 -1.44
CA SER A 875 -24.88 -31.34 -2.23
C SER A 875 -24.69 -32.79 -2.68
N ASP A 876 -25.63 -33.66 -2.27
CA ASP A 876 -26.26 -34.54 -3.26
C ASP A 876 -27.75 -34.73 -2.96
N LEU A 877 -28.51 -35.25 -3.94
CA LEU A 877 -29.97 -35.26 -3.89
C LEU A 877 -30.57 -36.41 -3.07
N GLU A 878 -31.62 -36.11 -2.30
CA GLU A 878 -32.57 -37.12 -1.89
C GLU A 878 -33.31 -37.69 -3.11
N LYS A 879 -33.66 -38.98 -3.03
CA LYS A 879 -34.70 -39.56 -3.85
C LYS A 879 -35.50 -40.54 -3.00
N ASP A 880 -36.77 -40.24 -2.81
CA ASP A 880 -37.72 -41.11 -2.15
C ASP A 880 -37.86 -42.46 -2.87
N ASP A 881 -38.19 -43.50 -2.10
CA ASP A 881 -39.48 -44.19 -2.25
C ASP A 881 -39.78 -45.04 -0.99
N GLU A 882 -41.05 -45.42 -0.84
CA GLU A 882 -41.70 -46.12 0.29
C GLU A 882 -41.08 -47.53 0.57
N ASP A 883 -41.29 -48.25 1.69
CA ASP A 883 -42.56 -48.53 2.39
C ASP A 883 -42.38 -49.34 3.72
N ALA A 884 -43.46 -49.44 4.50
CA ALA A 884 -43.90 -50.53 5.42
C ALA A 884 -42.99 -51.19 6.52
N THR A 885 -43.47 -51.09 7.78
CA THR A 885 -43.49 -52.14 8.85
C THR A 885 -42.15 -52.63 9.47
N ASP A 886 -42.06 -53.12 10.71
CA ASP A 886 -43.07 -53.48 11.75
C ASP A 886 -42.51 -53.27 13.20
N SER A 887 -43.23 -53.82 14.20
CA SER A 887 -42.92 -54.08 15.63
C SER A 887 -41.43 -54.29 16.06
N GLU A 888 -41.00 -54.11 17.32
CA GLU A 888 -41.55 -54.62 18.60
C GLU A 888 -41.33 -53.76 19.87
N ASN A 889 -41.99 -54.22 20.96
CA ASN A 889 -42.23 -53.65 22.30
C ASN A 889 -41.04 -53.61 23.29
N GLU A 890 -41.22 -52.78 24.34
CA GLU A 890 -40.88 -52.93 25.79
C GLU A 890 -40.60 -51.51 26.35
N GLU A 891 -41.48 -50.79 27.07
CA GLU A 891 -42.32 -51.09 28.25
C GLU A 891 -41.53 -51.18 29.59
N TYR A 892 -41.46 -50.09 30.38
CA TYR A 892 -42.09 -50.02 31.74
C TYR A 892 -41.96 -48.64 32.48
N SER A 893 -43.09 -48.21 33.05
CA SER A 893 -43.35 -47.37 34.25
C SER A 893 -42.45 -46.20 34.75
N ALA A 894 -42.98 -44.98 34.55
CA ALA A 894 -43.64 -44.10 35.56
C ALA A 894 -42.91 -43.52 36.83
N PRO A 895 -43.30 -42.29 37.30
CA PRO A 895 -42.78 -41.58 38.50
C PRO A 895 -43.74 -41.70 39.73
N PRO A 896 -43.84 -40.80 40.77
CA PRO A 896 -43.10 -39.58 41.21
C PRO A 896 -42.78 -39.64 42.76
N PRO A 897 -42.76 -38.58 43.64
CA PRO A 897 -42.74 -37.11 43.51
C PRO A 897 -41.58 -36.39 44.34
N PRO A 898 -41.69 -35.54 45.42
CA PRO A 898 -40.63 -34.56 45.77
C PRO A 898 -40.19 -34.52 47.27
N VAL A 899 -39.39 -33.50 47.69
CA VAL A 899 -39.53 -32.66 48.93
C VAL A 899 -38.37 -31.63 49.05
N SER A 900 -38.46 -30.69 50.00
CA SER A 900 -37.93 -29.31 50.00
C SER A 900 -36.55 -29.01 50.64
N SER A 901 -36.13 -27.75 50.42
CA SER A 901 -35.57 -26.78 51.38
C SER A 901 -34.09 -26.76 51.82
N SER A 902 -33.52 -25.54 51.71
CA SER A 902 -32.45 -24.90 52.51
C SER A 902 -31.07 -25.57 52.64
N GLN A 903 -30.03 -24.92 52.10
CA GLN A 903 -29.49 -23.68 52.69
C GLN A 903 -29.20 -22.65 51.60
#